data_AF-A0A418X6H3-F1
#
_entry.id   AF-A0A418X6H3-F1
#
_cell.length_a   1.000
_cell.length_b   1.000
_cell.length_c   1.000
_cell.angle_alpha   90.00
_cell.angle_beta   90.00
_cell.angle_gamma   90.00
#
_symmetry.space_group_name_H-M   'P 1'
#
loop_
_entity.id
_entity.type
_entity.pdbx_description
1 polymer ?
#
loop_
_entity_poly.entity_id
_entity_poly.type
_entity_poly.pdbx_seq_one_letter_code
_entity_poly.pdbx_strand_id
1 'polypeptide(L)'
;MIVDDDADVHAATEFALGNLEMQHRPLQFLHAYSATEARKLLSQQQDIAVILLDVVMEQEDAGLQLVRHIREVLKLTEVRIILRTGQPGYAPELDAIRDFDINDYKTKSELTRIKLYTTVTAAIRSYQQICAINAGRRGLDLIVRMSAELMALHDLPNFAAGVIERLARLLQKDPEGVAVRQERTHGRTRGDLTVIAATGRYAELVGKPLHDAARIAGAAELALEQRRHIYSESHITLYFSSSSDGSGFVVHLNTGEPVNEVQQRLLEFFCSNIAVALDNVMLVNRLRNFAFHDPLTKLPNRAHIKELLDATLACADKLETTLALVDIDHFAETNDALGHQFGDLLLLGVAARLQSQLGDQLTIGRVGSDTFGVLGNSERVNPAALLQLFEKPFSIDGHDVQLSATIGLVRLCDYEDRDVDALKDADIALKRAKLQQRAGHFYFSRSMGVDIRERVRMMHALRTAFEAKELFVVYQPQIDLATRRPIGAEALLRWKTADGTFISPDRFIPIAEYSGLIIEMGEWVLREACKELVRLQQLGFDDFKISVNVSQVQFRHPRFLDTLRAALQDTGASPARIELEITESIAMDDPNVLFDLLEQIKETGVTIAIDDFGTGFSSLSYLQRLRADKLKIDRAFVAEITNSSRGGSIAEMVIQLGRNLGMSVIAEGVEDEHQAGKLASLGCPLTQGYLFAKPMTVDHLTEWLTRNSPA
;
A
#
# COMPACT_ATOMS: atom_id res chain seq x y z
N MET A 1 -45.24 45.37 32.27
CA MET A 1 -46.34 45.93 31.46
C MET A 1 -47.65 45.76 32.20
N ILE A 2 -48.49 46.80 32.21
CA ILE A 2 -49.80 46.84 32.84
C ILE A 2 -50.82 46.94 31.70
N VAL A 3 -51.78 46.03 31.67
CA VAL A 3 -52.85 45.98 30.67
C VAL A 3 -54.19 45.92 31.42
N ASP A 4 -54.91 47.03 31.42
CA ASP A 4 -56.18 47.22 32.12
C ASP A 4 -56.90 48.39 31.43
N ASP A 5 -58.22 48.37 31.31
CA ASP A 5 -58.99 49.49 30.74
C ASP A 5 -59.20 50.63 31.76
N ASP A 6 -58.99 50.35 33.05
CA ASP A 6 -59.10 51.32 34.14
C ASP A 6 -57.78 52.07 34.42
N ALA A 7 -57.79 53.38 34.17
CA ALA A 7 -56.65 54.26 34.41
C ALA A 7 -56.24 54.33 35.90
N ASP A 8 -57.17 54.14 36.83
CA ASP A 8 -56.87 54.17 38.27
C ASP A 8 -56.04 52.94 38.68
N VAL A 9 -56.24 51.79 38.02
CA VAL A 9 -55.45 50.58 38.26
C VAL A 9 -54.00 50.77 37.82
N HIS A 10 -53.77 51.52 36.74
CA HIS A 10 -52.43 51.85 36.27
C HIS A 10 -51.69 52.71 37.29
N ALA A 11 -52.32 53.81 37.74
CA ALA A 11 -51.74 54.70 38.74
C ALA A 11 -51.51 54.00 40.09
N ALA A 12 -52.46 53.16 40.53
CA ALA A 12 -52.33 52.41 41.77
C ALA A 12 -51.20 51.37 41.73
N THR A 13 -51.04 50.66 40.60
CA THR A 13 -49.97 49.68 40.40
C THR A 13 -48.59 50.36 40.38
N GLU A 14 -48.47 51.49 39.70
CA GLU A 14 -47.24 52.28 39.66
C GLU A 14 -46.91 52.88 41.03
N PHE A 15 -47.90 53.43 41.74
CA PHE A 15 -47.69 53.93 43.10
C PHE A 15 -47.24 52.82 44.08
N ALA A 16 -47.81 51.62 43.94
CA ALA A 16 -47.49 50.49 44.80
C ALA A 16 -46.05 49.99 44.60
N LEU A 17 -45.54 50.00 43.36
CA LEU A 17 -44.29 49.35 42.94
C LEU A 17 -43.17 50.32 42.53
N GLY A 18 -43.47 51.58 42.24
CA GLY A 18 -42.56 52.52 41.55
C GLY A 18 -41.31 52.93 42.33
N ASN A 19 -41.35 52.84 43.67
CA ASN A 19 -40.20 53.16 44.54
C ASN A 19 -39.45 51.90 45.02
N LEU A 20 -39.68 50.74 44.39
CA LEU A 20 -39.09 49.47 44.81
C LEU A 20 -38.08 48.99 43.78
N GLU A 21 -36.92 48.55 44.27
CA GLU A 21 -35.96 47.80 43.47
C GLU A 21 -36.28 46.30 43.56
N MET A 22 -36.25 45.61 42.43
CA MET A 22 -36.38 44.16 42.38
C MET A 22 -35.10 43.59 41.74
N GLN A 23 -34.39 42.73 42.48
CA GLN A 23 -33.10 42.18 42.06
C GLN A 23 -32.06 43.28 41.73
N HIS A 24 -31.98 44.32 42.58
CA HIS A 24 -31.05 45.45 42.44
C HIS A 24 -31.23 46.29 41.16
N ARG A 25 -32.44 46.26 40.57
CA ARG A 25 -32.79 47.05 39.38
C ARG A 25 -34.11 47.80 39.60
N PRO A 26 -34.23 49.05 39.10
CA PRO A 26 -35.50 49.76 39.11
C PRO A 26 -36.47 49.16 38.09
N LEU A 27 -37.77 49.31 38.34
CA LEU A 27 -38.82 48.84 37.43
C LEU A 27 -39.17 49.93 36.41
N GLN A 28 -39.30 49.52 35.13
CA GLN A 28 -39.89 50.35 34.08
C GLN A 28 -41.31 49.87 33.79
N PHE A 29 -42.27 50.80 33.78
CA PHE A 29 -43.67 50.50 33.51
C PHE A 29 -44.01 50.81 32.05
N LEU A 30 -44.79 49.91 31.44
CA LEU A 30 -45.40 50.06 30.12
C LEU A 30 -46.89 49.89 30.31
N HIS A 31 -47.70 50.75 29.68
CA HIS A 31 -49.14 50.81 29.88
C HIS A 31 -49.85 50.52 28.56
N ALA A 32 -50.89 49.70 28.62
CA ALA A 32 -51.85 49.51 27.52
C ALA A 32 -53.26 49.54 28.10
N TYR A 33 -54.13 50.37 27.52
CA TYR A 33 -55.51 50.57 27.98
C TYR A 33 -56.53 49.69 27.23
N SER A 34 -56.04 48.82 26.35
CA SER A 34 -56.85 47.96 25.50
C SER A 34 -56.05 46.71 25.11
N ALA A 35 -56.74 45.61 24.82
CA ALA A 35 -56.10 44.41 24.28
C ALA A 35 -55.40 44.70 22.93
N THR A 36 -55.98 45.60 22.12
CA THR A 36 -55.42 46.00 20.82
C THR A 36 -54.12 46.80 20.98
N GLU A 37 -54.07 47.75 21.90
CA GLU A 37 -52.86 48.51 22.21
C GLU A 37 -51.77 47.61 22.78
N ALA A 38 -52.15 46.66 23.65
CA ALA A 38 -51.21 45.69 24.20
C ALA A 38 -50.56 44.84 23.11
N ARG A 39 -51.34 44.34 22.13
CA ARG A 39 -50.80 43.63 20.96
C ARG A 39 -49.80 44.48 20.18
N LYS A 40 -50.12 45.76 19.96
CA LYS A 40 -49.22 46.68 19.25
C LYS A 40 -47.90 46.86 20.00
N LEU A 41 -47.95 47.12 21.31
CA LEU A 41 -46.75 47.27 22.13
C LEU A 41 -45.91 45.99 22.17
N LEU A 42 -46.53 44.82 22.33
CA LEU A 42 -45.85 43.53 22.38
C LEU A 42 -45.20 43.12 21.04
N SER A 43 -45.68 43.67 19.92
CA SER A 43 -45.01 43.48 18.62
C SER A 43 -43.78 44.36 18.44
N GLN A 44 -43.68 45.48 19.17
CA GLN A 44 -42.55 46.42 19.10
C GLN A 44 -41.50 46.15 20.19
N GLN A 45 -41.93 45.71 21.37
CA GLN A 45 -41.07 45.50 22.53
C GLN A 45 -41.28 44.09 23.09
N GLN A 46 -40.27 43.23 22.93
CA GLN A 46 -40.31 41.82 23.35
C GLN A 46 -39.57 41.55 24.65
N ASP A 47 -38.75 42.51 25.12
CA ASP A 47 -38.03 42.43 26.40
C ASP A 47 -38.92 42.92 27.56
N ILE A 48 -39.96 42.14 27.85
CA ILE A 48 -40.90 42.40 28.93
C ILE A 48 -40.84 41.22 29.90
N ALA A 49 -40.45 41.49 31.15
CA ALA A 49 -40.33 40.43 32.16
C ALA A 49 -41.70 39.93 32.67
N VAL A 50 -42.62 40.86 32.95
CA VAL A 50 -43.93 40.58 33.56
C VAL A 50 -45.03 41.41 32.90
N ILE A 51 -46.16 40.76 32.62
CA ILE A 51 -47.41 41.40 32.17
C ILE A 51 -48.45 41.19 33.27
N LEU A 52 -48.96 42.30 33.81
CA LEU A 52 -50.12 42.32 34.69
C LEU A 52 -51.35 42.62 33.83
N LEU A 53 -52.21 41.63 33.62
CA LEU A 53 -53.27 41.66 32.60
C LEU A 53 -54.65 41.47 33.23
N ASP A 54 -55.56 42.39 32.95
CA ASP A 54 -56.97 42.22 33.30
C ASP A 54 -57.66 41.22 32.36
N VAL A 55 -58.53 40.38 32.92
CA VAL A 55 -59.23 39.33 32.18
C VAL A 55 -60.38 39.91 31.36
N VAL A 56 -61.14 40.82 31.97
CA VAL A 56 -62.34 41.46 31.40
C VAL A 56 -61.99 42.91 31.11
N MET A 57 -62.03 43.31 29.84
CA MET A 57 -61.78 44.69 29.40
C MET A 57 -62.87 45.09 28.41
N GLU A 58 -62.53 45.32 27.13
CA GLU A 58 -63.51 45.73 26.10
C GLU A 58 -64.52 44.61 25.78
N GLN A 59 -64.13 43.35 26.02
CA GLN A 59 -64.96 42.16 25.92
C GLN A 59 -64.70 41.26 27.13
N GLU A 60 -65.67 40.39 27.45
CA GLU A 60 -65.60 39.48 28.61
C GLU A 60 -64.40 38.52 28.58
N ASP A 61 -63.82 38.25 27.41
CA ASP A 61 -62.66 37.35 27.23
C ASP A 61 -61.43 38.01 26.60
N ALA A 62 -61.42 39.36 26.48
CA ALA A 62 -60.37 40.10 25.79
C ALA A 62 -58.95 39.80 26.34
N GLY A 63 -58.82 39.70 27.67
CA GLY A 63 -57.56 39.34 28.32
C GLY A 63 -57.09 37.92 27.97
N LEU A 64 -57.98 36.93 27.99
CA LEU A 64 -57.64 35.54 27.66
C LEU A 64 -57.25 35.40 26.19
N GLN A 65 -57.94 36.10 25.27
CA GLN A 65 -57.54 36.14 23.87
C GLN A 65 -56.16 36.78 23.67
N LEU A 66 -55.81 37.79 24.49
CA LEU A 66 -54.48 38.38 24.46
C LEU A 66 -53.41 37.40 24.95
N VAL A 67 -53.67 36.61 26.00
CA VAL A 67 -52.75 35.55 26.45
C VAL A 67 -52.51 34.53 25.33
N ARG A 68 -53.57 34.06 24.67
CA ARG A 68 -53.45 33.16 23.49
C ARG A 68 -52.57 33.79 22.41
N HIS A 69 -52.78 35.06 22.10
CA HIS A 69 -51.96 35.76 21.13
C HIS A 69 -50.48 35.83 21.54
N ILE A 70 -50.17 36.09 22.82
CA ILE A 70 -48.79 36.14 23.34
C ILE A 70 -48.09 34.77 23.21
N ARG A 71 -48.79 33.68 23.56
CA ARG A 71 -48.20 32.33 23.59
C ARG A 71 -48.18 31.65 22.22
N GLU A 72 -49.27 31.72 21.47
CA GLU A 72 -49.45 30.96 20.22
C GLU A 72 -48.95 31.75 19.00
N VAL A 73 -49.16 33.08 18.96
CA VAL A 73 -48.83 33.91 17.80
C VAL A 73 -47.46 34.57 17.95
N LEU A 74 -47.25 35.33 19.03
CA LEU A 74 -45.97 36.02 19.27
C LEU A 74 -44.88 35.09 19.80
N LYS A 75 -45.24 33.91 20.31
CA LYS A 75 -44.34 32.92 20.90
C LYS A 75 -43.42 33.49 21.99
N LEU A 76 -43.90 34.51 22.71
CA LEU A 76 -43.20 35.06 23.86
C LEU A 76 -43.43 34.10 25.04
N THR A 77 -42.66 33.04 25.10
CA THR A 77 -42.76 32.02 26.15
C THR A 77 -42.03 32.41 27.42
N GLU A 78 -41.08 33.35 27.36
CA GLU A 78 -40.28 33.75 28.53
C GLU A 78 -41.06 34.69 29.45
N VAL A 79 -41.84 35.63 28.91
CA VAL A 79 -42.61 36.62 29.68
C VAL A 79 -43.62 35.97 30.62
N ARG A 80 -43.68 36.48 31.84
CA ARG A 80 -44.56 35.96 32.89
C ARG A 80 -45.84 36.76 32.93
N ILE A 81 -46.99 36.08 32.94
CA ILE A 81 -48.31 36.73 32.87
C ILE A 81 -49.01 36.51 34.21
N ILE A 82 -49.50 37.59 34.82
CA ILE A 82 -50.33 37.56 36.03
C ILE A 82 -51.70 38.10 35.63
N LEU A 83 -52.71 37.24 35.68
CA LEU A 83 -54.08 37.62 35.41
C LEU A 83 -54.72 38.28 36.64
N ARG A 84 -55.50 39.32 36.39
CA ARG A 84 -56.27 40.05 37.38
C ARG A 84 -57.74 40.08 36.95
N THR A 85 -58.68 40.05 37.89
CA THR A 85 -60.11 40.21 37.59
C THR A 85 -60.85 40.91 38.73
N GLY A 86 -61.86 41.72 38.39
CA GLY A 86 -62.79 42.32 39.37
C GLY A 86 -63.90 41.36 39.83
N GLN A 87 -64.18 40.28 39.10
CA GLN A 87 -65.30 39.36 39.36
C GLN A 87 -64.84 37.90 39.30
N PRO A 88 -64.69 37.20 40.45
CA PRO A 88 -64.37 35.78 40.46
C PRO A 88 -65.56 34.96 39.95
N GLY A 89 -65.39 34.24 38.83
CA GLY A 89 -66.40 33.30 38.32
C GLY A 89 -66.59 33.21 36.79
N TYR A 90 -66.07 34.16 36.00
CA TYR A 90 -66.30 34.20 34.55
C TYR A 90 -65.31 33.37 33.70
N ALA A 91 -64.21 32.90 34.28
CA ALA A 91 -63.28 31.96 33.64
C ALA A 91 -62.82 30.91 34.65
N PRO A 92 -62.80 29.60 34.31
CA PRO A 92 -62.30 28.57 35.22
C PRO A 92 -60.81 28.76 35.48
N GLU A 93 -60.48 29.27 36.67
CA GLU A 93 -59.11 29.58 37.15
C GLU A 93 -58.09 28.46 36.84
N LEU A 94 -58.51 27.20 36.97
CA LEU A 94 -57.63 26.05 36.78
C LEU A 94 -57.31 25.73 35.32
N ASP A 95 -58.25 25.93 34.40
CA ASP A 95 -58.04 25.63 32.98
C ASP A 95 -57.25 26.75 32.29
N ALA A 96 -57.49 28.01 32.65
CA ALA A 96 -56.71 29.13 32.11
C ALA A 96 -55.23 29.10 32.53
N ILE A 97 -54.94 28.69 33.78
CA ILE A 97 -53.56 28.55 34.27
C ILE A 97 -52.86 27.38 33.59
N ARG A 98 -53.55 26.24 33.43
CA ARG A 98 -52.98 25.02 32.84
C ARG A 98 -52.76 25.15 31.33
N ASP A 99 -53.72 25.72 30.61
CA ASP A 99 -53.73 25.68 29.15
C ASP A 99 -52.88 26.81 28.51
N PHE A 100 -52.50 27.86 29.28
CA PHE A 100 -51.81 29.04 28.73
C PHE A 100 -50.48 29.47 29.44
N ASP A 101 -49.91 28.63 30.31
CA ASP A 101 -48.66 28.91 31.05
C ASP A 101 -48.67 30.30 31.74
N ILE A 102 -49.67 30.51 32.60
CA ILE A 102 -49.89 31.75 33.36
C ILE A 102 -49.30 31.59 34.76
N ASN A 103 -48.63 32.63 35.26
CA ASN A 103 -47.89 32.57 36.53
C ASN A 103 -48.76 32.70 37.78
N ASP A 104 -49.81 33.52 37.72
CA ASP A 104 -50.74 33.71 38.83
C ASP A 104 -52.09 34.25 38.32
N TYR A 105 -53.16 33.97 39.05
CA TYR A 105 -54.49 34.53 38.85
C TYR A 105 -54.99 35.07 40.18
N LYS A 106 -55.38 36.35 40.21
CA LYS A 106 -55.76 37.05 41.44
C LYS A 106 -56.95 37.96 41.22
N THR A 107 -57.82 38.11 42.22
CA THR A 107 -58.84 39.15 42.18
C THR A 107 -58.22 40.53 42.46
N LYS A 108 -58.78 41.62 41.90
CA LYS A 108 -58.29 42.99 42.13
C LYS A 108 -58.31 43.36 43.64
N SER A 109 -59.26 42.81 44.40
CA SER A 109 -59.38 43.00 45.87
C SER A 109 -58.35 42.21 46.69
N GLU A 110 -57.77 41.14 46.15
CA GLU A 110 -56.74 40.35 46.82
C GLU A 110 -55.33 40.94 46.71
N LEU A 111 -55.10 41.84 45.75
CA LEU A 111 -53.79 42.43 45.46
C LEU A 111 -53.48 43.64 46.34
N THR A 112 -53.30 43.39 47.64
CA THR A 112 -52.70 44.40 48.53
C THR A 112 -51.28 44.74 48.07
N ARG A 113 -50.75 45.91 48.46
CA ARG A 113 -49.38 46.34 48.08
C ARG A 113 -48.31 45.26 48.37
N ILE A 114 -48.42 44.58 49.51
CA ILE A 114 -47.49 43.51 49.90
C ILE A 114 -47.64 42.29 48.98
N LYS A 115 -48.88 41.86 48.72
CA LYS A 115 -49.15 40.70 47.86
C LYS A 115 -48.72 40.95 46.41
N LEU A 116 -49.01 42.14 45.89
CA LEU A 116 -48.56 42.57 44.56
C LEU A 116 -47.03 42.55 44.46
N TYR A 117 -46.33 43.06 45.47
CA TYR A 117 -44.86 43.01 45.51
C TYR A 117 -44.33 41.57 45.50
N THR A 118 -44.87 40.68 46.34
CA THR A 118 -44.41 39.28 46.41
C THR A 118 -44.69 38.52 45.12
N THR A 119 -45.85 38.71 44.50
CA THR A 119 -46.23 38.04 43.25
C THR A 119 -45.37 38.51 42.08
N VAL A 120 -45.16 39.83 41.93
CA VAL A 120 -44.29 40.37 40.87
C VAL A 120 -42.83 39.95 41.09
N THR A 121 -42.33 39.96 42.34
CA THR A 121 -40.97 39.50 42.64
C THR A 121 -40.77 38.02 42.26
N ALA A 122 -41.73 37.16 42.58
CA ALA A 122 -41.70 35.74 42.19
C ALA A 122 -41.72 35.57 40.66
N ALA A 123 -42.55 36.35 39.97
CA ALA A 123 -42.62 36.34 38.51
C ALA A 123 -41.29 36.80 37.87
N ILE A 124 -40.68 37.89 38.34
CA ILE A 124 -39.38 38.36 37.81
C ILE A 124 -38.28 37.31 38.05
N ARG A 125 -38.25 36.66 39.21
CA ARG A 125 -37.31 35.55 39.48
C ARG A 125 -37.52 34.39 38.52
N SER A 126 -38.77 33.99 38.29
CA SER A 126 -39.12 32.94 37.35
C SER A 126 -38.72 33.30 35.91
N TYR A 127 -38.97 34.54 35.48
CA TYR A 127 -38.51 35.06 34.18
C TYR A 127 -37.00 34.90 34.00
N GLN A 128 -36.21 35.40 34.96
CA GLN A 128 -34.75 35.31 34.92
C GLN A 128 -34.26 33.86 34.83
N GLN A 129 -34.88 32.96 35.59
CA GLN A 129 -34.52 31.54 35.59
C GLN A 129 -34.84 30.88 34.24
N ILE A 130 -35.99 31.19 33.63
CA ILE A 130 -36.37 30.68 32.31
C ILE A 130 -35.44 31.22 31.23
N CYS A 131 -35.12 32.52 31.25
CA CYS A 131 -34.16 33.10 30.31
C CYS A 131 -32.77 32.45 30.43
N ALA A 132 -32.30 32.17 31.65
CA ALA A 132 -31.04 31.48 31.88
C ALA A 132 -31.06 30.03 31.35
N ILE A 133 -32.13 29.29 31.58
CA ILE A 133 -32.30 27.91 31.07
C ILE A 133 -32.37 27.91 29.54
N ASN A 134 -33.14 28.80 28.93
CA ASN A 134 -33.27 28.88 27.48
C ASN A 134 -31.97 29.34 26.82
N ALA A 135 -31.23 30.27 27.42
CA ALA A 135 -29.89 30.65 26.96
C ALA A 135 -28.93 29.46 27.02
N GLY A 136 -28.96 28.68 28.12
CA GLY A 136 -28.20 27.44 28.25
C GLY A 136 -28.56 26.40 27.19
N ARG A 137 -29.86 26.18 26.93
CA ARG A 137 -30.35 25.25 25.90
C ARG A 137 -29.93 25.67 24.49
N ARG A 138 -30.07 26.95 24.15
CA ARG A 138 -29.60 27.51 22.87
C ARG A 138 -28.09 27.34 22.71
N GLY A 139 -27.32 27.56 23.77
CA GLY A 139 -25.87 27.31 23.80
C GLY A 139 -25.52 25.84 23.56
N LEU A 140 -26.23 24.91 24.21
CA LEU A 140 -26.04 23.47 24.00
C LEU A 140 -26.37 23.03 22.57
N ASP A 141 -27.49 23.48 22.01
CA ASP A 141 -27.88 23.18 20.62
C ASP A 141 -26.83 23.68 19.61
N LEU A 142 -26.25 24.86 19.88
CA LEU A 142 -25.16 25.40 19.07
C LEU A 142 -23.90 24.53 19.16
N ILE A 143 -23.50 24.12 20.37
CA ILE A 143 -22.32 23.27 20.59
C ILE A 143 -22.46 21.92 19.87
N VAL A 144 -23.63 21.28 19.93
CA VAL A 144 -23.88 20.00 19.24
C VAL A 144 -23.70 20.14 17.73
N ARG A 145 -24.26 21.20 17.13
CA ARG A 145 -24.09 21.46 15.68
C ARG A 145 -22.64 21.75 15.32
N MET A 146 -21.97 22.61 16.08
CA MET A 146 -20.58 22.99 15.84
C MET A 146 -19.62 21.80 15.96
N SER A 147 -19.87 20.89 16.91
CA SER A 147 -19.06 19.68 17.08
C SER A 147 -19.17 18.73 15.88
N ALA A 148 -20.39 18.52 15.37
CA ALA A 148 -20.60 17.66 14.20
C ALA A 148 -19.83 18.17 12.96
N GLU A 149 -19.76 19.48 12.76
CA GLU A 149 -18.97 20.09 11.69
C GLU A 149 -17.46 19.89 11.88
N LEU A 150 -16.96 20.02 13.11
CA LEU A 150 -15.54 19.84 13.43
C LEU A 150 -15.09 18.37 13.28
N MET A 151 -15.99 17.41 13.52
CA MET A 151 -15.71 15.98 13.29
C MET A 151 -15.49 15.61 11.82
N ALA A 152 -15.94 16.45 10.88
CA ALA A 152 -15.71 16.25 9.45
C ALA A 152 -14.29 16.63 9.00
N LEU A 153 -13.52 17.32 9.84
CA LEU A 153 -12.14 17.69 9.55
C LEU A 153 -11.22 16.50 9.90
N HIS A 154 -10.23 16.23 9.06
CA HIS A 154 -9.34 15.06 9.22
C HIS A 154 -7.88 15.44 9.51
N ASP A 155 -7.57 16.73 9.53
CA ASP A 155 -6.26 17.25 9.85
C ASP A 155 -6.32 18.18 11.08
N LEU A 156 -5.23 18.19 11.84
CA LEU A 156 -5.14 18.91 13.11
C LEU A 156 -5.13 20.45 12.93
N PRO A 157 -4.42 21.04 11.95
CA PRO A 157 -4.44 22.49 11.73
C PRO A 157 -5.83 23.05 11.42
N ASN A 158 -6.56 22.45 10.48
CA ASN A 158 -7.91 22.91 10.12
C ASN A 158 -8.89 22.66 11.27
N PHE A 159 -8.75 21.53 11.98
CA PHE A 159 -9.51 21.29 13.20
C PHE A 159 -9.28 22.39 14.24
N ALA A 160 -8.02 22.74 14.53
CA ALA A 160 -7.68 23.76 15.52
C ALA A 160 -8.14 25.16 15.09
N ALA A 161 -8.04 25.51 13.81
CA ALA A 161 -8.60 26.75 13.26
C ALA A 161 -10.13 26.80 13.43
N GLY A 162 -10.82 25.70 13.11
CA GLY A 162 -12.25 25.57 13.30
C GLY A 162 -12.65 25.73 14.77
N VAL A 163 -11.89 25.16 15.71
CA VAL A 163 -12.13 25.33 17.16
C VAL A 163 -12.06 26.81 17.55
N ILE A 164 -11.08 27.58 17.06
CA ILE A 164 -10.97 29.03 17.33
C ILE A 164 -12.22 29.77 16.83
N GLU A 165 -12.65 29.52 15.60
CA GLU A 165 -13.85 30.17 15.05
C GLU A 165 -15.12 29.86 15.84
N ARG A 166 -15.28 28.61 16.27
CA ARG A 166 -16.47 28.17 17.00
C ARG A 166 -16.49 28.70 18.43
N LEU A 167 -15.33 28.77 19.10
CA LEU A 167 -15.19 29.45 20.40
C LEU A 167 -15.55 30.93 20.32
N ALA A 168 -15.06 31.63 19.30
CA ALA A 168 -15.37 33.04 19.10
C ALA A 168 -16.87 33.27 18.86
N ARG A 169 -17.51 32.45 18.01
CA ARG A 169 -18.96 32.49 17.79
C ARG A 169 -19.77 32.19 19.06
N LEU A 170 -19.35 31.20 19.87
CA LEU A 170 -20.01 30.86 21.13
C LEU A 170 -19.99 32.05 22.12
N LEU A 171 -18.92 32.84 22.10
CA LEU A 171 -18.75 34.03 22.93
C LEU A 171 -19.28 35.32 22.28
N GLN A 172 -19.77 35.25 21.04
CA GLN A 172 -20.18 36.40 20.23
C GLN A 172 -19.05 37.44 20.07
N LYS A 173 -17.83 36.95 19.82
CA LYS A 173 -16.62 37.73 19.60
C LYS A 173 -16.03 37.45 18.22
N ASP A 174 -15.08 38.29 17.81
CA ASP A 174 -14.30 38.06 16.60
C ASP A 174 -13.36 36.85 16.78
N PRO A 175 -13.13 36.05 15.72
CA PRO A 175 -12.24 34.89 15.76
C PRO A 175 -10.78 35.34 15.74
N GLU A 176 -10.31 35.91 16.84
CA GLU A 176 -8.91 36.30 17.05
C GLU A 176 -8.26 35.39 18.08
N GLY A 177 -7.66 34.30 17.61
CA GLY A 177 -7.03 33.33 18.49
C GLY A 177 -5.85 32.60 17.87
N VAL A 178 -5.15 31.87 18.72
CA VAL A 178 -3.97 31.08 18.38
C VAL A 178 -4.10 29.71 19.04
N ALA A 179 -3.93 28.66 18.25
CA ALA A 179 -3.83 27.29 18.72
C ALA A 179 -2.38 26.83 18.68
N VAL A 180 -1.89 26.31 19.80
CA VAL A 180 -0.49 25.92 19.99
C VAL A 180 -0.38 24.51 20.52
N ARG A 181 0.65 23.80 20.06
CA ARG A 181 0.98 22.46 20.53
C ARG A 181 2.43 22.41 20.96
N GLN A 182 2.71 21.61 21.99
CA GLN A 182 4.08 21.31 22.36
C GLN A 182 4.65 20.23 21.45
N GLU A 183 5.80 20.49 20.85
CA GLU A 183 6.50 19.52 20.03
C GLU A 183 7.31 18.56 20.92
N ARG A 184 7.19 17.26 20.70
CA ARG A 184 7.97 16.24 21.42
C ARG A 184 9.28 15.98 20.68
N THR A 185 10.29 16.83 20.87
CA THR A 185 11.66 16.51 20.44
C THR A 185 12.30 15.52 21.41
N HIS A 186 12.80 14.38 20.89
CA HIS A 186 13.57 13.41 21.68
C HIS A 186 14.80 14.12 22.30
N GLY A 187 14.83 14.25 23.63
CA GLY A 187 16.03 14.68 24.37
C GLY A 187 16.07 16.11 24.93
N ARG A 188 15.04 16.95 24.77
CA ARG A 188 14.95 18.26 25.44
C ARG A 188 13.86 18.27 26.53
N THR A 189 14.20 18.80 27.70
CA THR A 189 13.35 18.87 28.91
C THR A 189 12.25 19.93 28.87
N ARG A 190 12.23 20.81 27.85
CA ARG A 190 11.15 21.74 27.53
C ARG A 190 10.96 21.74 26.02
N GLY A 191 9.84 21.21 25.52
CA GLY A 191 9.52 21.22 24.09
C GLY A 191 9.12 22.63 23.66
N ASP A 192 9.67 23.10 22.54
CA ASP A 192 9.29 24.38 21.93
C ASP A 192 7.79 24.34 21.55
N LEU A 193 7.09 25.46 21.78
CA LEU A 193 5.68 25.61 21.43
C LEU A 193 5.59 26.07 19.98
N THR A 194 4.81 25.36 19.18
CA THR A 194 4.59 25.67 17.76
C THR A 194 3.12 26.02 17.53
N VAL A 195 2.88 27.05 16.74
CA VAL A 195 1.52 27.47 16.35
C VAL A 195 0.99 26.54 15.26
N ILE A 196 -0.04 25.77 15.59
CA ILE A 196 -0.69 24.83 14.66
C ILE A 196 -1.82 25.47 13.86
N ALA A 197 -2.45 26.52 14.41
CA ALA A 197 -3.46 27.31 13.72
C ALA A 197 -3.55 28.70 14.36
N ALA A 198 -3.92 29.71 13.58
CA ALA A 198 -4.15 31.05 14.07
C ALA A 198 -5.12 31.79 13.14
N THR A 199 -5.89 32.71 13.71
CA THR A 199 -6.94 33.46 12.99
C THR A 199 -6.84 34.96 13.26
N GLY A 200 -7.45 35.77 12.39
CA GLY A 200 -7.43 37.22 12.51
C GLY A 200 -6.01 37.79 12.43
N ARG A 201 -5.68 38.71 13.35
CA ARG A 201 -4.36 39.36 13.41
C ARG A 201 -3.17 38.42 13.61
N TYR A 202 -3.42 37.17 14.01
CA TYR A 202 -2.38 36.19 14.31
C TYR A 202 -2.12 35.22 13.14
N ALA A 203 -2.80 35.35 12.01
CA ALA A 203 -2.71 34.41 10.89
C ALA A 203 -1.27 34.19 10.38
N GLU A 204 -0.40 35.19 10.45
CA GLU A 204 1.00 35.08 10.04
C GLU A 204 1.89 34.26 11.00
N LEU A 205 1.36 33.84 12.15
CA LEU A 205 2.08 33.04 13.14
C LEU A 205 1.97 31.53 12.86
N VAL A 206 1.11 31.08 11.95
CA VAL A 206 0.93 29.65 11.63
C VAL A 206 2.26 29.03 11.22
N GLY A 207 2.61 27.90 11.84
CA GLY A 207 3.85 27.16 11.58
C GLY A 207 5.11 27.77 12.23
N LYS A 208 5.01 28.95 12.86
CA LYS A 208 6.13 29.57 13.58
C LYS A 208 6.15 29.13 15.04
N PRO A 209 7.33 29.15 15.69
CA PRO A 209 7.40 28.92 17.13
C PRO A 209 6.81 30.11 17.89
N LEU A 210 6.20 29.86 19.06
CA LEU A 210 5.38 30.84 19.80
C LEU A 210 6.18 31.95 20.51
N HIS A 211 7.53 31.91 20.49
CA HIS A 211 8.37 32.89 21.19
C HIS A 211 8.16 34.33 20.71
N ASP A 212 7.64 34.52 19.51
CA ASP A 212 7.32 35.83 18.92
C ASP A 212 6.12 36.53 19.59
N ALA A 213 5.36 35.86 20.46
CA ALA A 213 4.17 36.40 21.13
C ALA A 213 4.20 36.19 22.66
N ALA A 214 5.09 36.90 23.36
CA ALA A 214 5.39 36.71 24.79
C ALA A 214 4.17 36.64 25.74
N ARG A 215 3.10 37.41 25.49
CA ARG A 215 1.89 37.36 26.33
C ARG A 215 1.07 36.07 26.12
N ILE A 216 1.04 35.53 24.91
CA ILE A 216 0.33 34.30 24.57
C ILE A 216 1.13 33.09 25.07
N ALA A 217 2.45 33.13 24.91
CA ALA A 217 3.36 32.07 25.33
C ALA A 217 3.20 31.74 26.82
N GLY A 218 3.25 32.76 27.70
CA GLY A 218 3.14 32.53 29.15
C GLY A 218 1.82 31.89 29.58
N ALA A 219 0.70 32.32 28.99
CA ALA A 219 -0.61 31.74 29.29
C ALA A 219 -0.74 30.30 28.74
N ALA A 220 -0.23 30.05 27.53
CA ALA A 220 -0.26 28.74 26.91
C ALA A 220 0.62 27.72 27.65
N GLU A 221 1.84 28.12 28.05
CA GLU A 221 2.73 27.31 28.87
C GLU A 221 2.05 26.95 30.20
N LEU A 222 1.48 27.93 30.88
CA LEU A 222 0.80 27.71 32.16
C LEU A 222 -0.39 26.75 32.01
N ALA A 223 -1.18 26.86 30.93
CA ALA A 223 -2.31 25.98 30.67
C ALA A 223 -1.86 24.54 30.36
N LEU A 224 -0.76 24.37 29.61
CA LEU A 224 -0.18 23.06 29.30
C LEU A 224 0.45 22.40 30.54
N GLU A 225 1.23 23.15 31.32
CA GLU A 225 1.88 22.65 32.54
C GLU A 225 0.84 22.24 33.60
N GLN A 226 -0.21 23.04 33.78
CA GLN A 226 -1.25 22.78 34.77
C GLN A 226 -2.40 21.91 34.26
N ARG A 227 -2.45 21.62 32.94
CA ARG A 227 -3.50 20.84 32.27
C ARG A 227 -4.92 21.33 32.60
N ARG A 228 -5.11 22.65 32.60
CA ARG A 228 -6.40 23.28 32.92
C ARG A 228 -6.65 24.52 32.09
N HIS A 229 -7.93 24.89 31.96
CA HIS A 229 -8.34 26.16 31.38
C HIS A 229 -7.91 27.33 32.27
N ILE A 230 -7.54 28.45 31.65
CA ILE A 230 -7.19 29.70 32.31
C ILE A 230 -8.17 30.77 31.83
N TYR A 231 -8.85 31.39 32.77
CA TYR A 231 -9.75 32.51 32.54
C TYR A 231 -9.12 33.78 33.12
N SER A 232 -9.00 34.83 32.31
CA SER A 232 -8.44 36.12 32.69
C SER A 232 -9.46 37.23 32.42
N GLU A 233 -9.13 38.47 32.78
CA GLU A 233 -10.02 39.63 32.61
C GLU A 233 -10.24 40.02 31.14
N SER A 234 -9.31 39.67 30.25
CA SER A 234 -9.34 40.07 28.83
C SER A 234 -9.12 38.92 27.84
N HIS A 235 -8.83 37.71 28.32
CA HIS A 235 -8.56 36.57 27.46
C HIS A 235 -8.87 35.25 28.15
N ILE A 236 -8.98 34.20 27.34
CA ILE A 236 -9.09 32.83 27.81
C ILE A 236 -8.03 31.97 27.13
N THR A 237 -7.56 30.95 27.86
CA THR A 237 -6.64 29.96 27.34
C THR A 237 -7.17 28.58 27.70
N LEU A 238 -7.65 27.85 26.69
CA LEU A 238 -8.36 26.59 26.88
C LEU A 238 -7.44 25.42 26.50
N TYR A 239 -7.25 24.50 27.45
CA TYR A 239 -6.50 23.28 27.26
C TYR A 239 -7.39 22.14 26.72
N PHE A 240 -6.94 21.49 25.65
CA PHE A 240 -7.59 20.31 25.06
C PHE A 240 -6.65 19.12 25.19
N SER A 241 -7.04 18.12 25.97
CA SER A 241 -6.28 16.87 26.10
C SER A 241 -6.67 15.87 25.03
N SER A 242 -5.70 15.21 24.39
CA SER A 242 -5.93 13.93 23.72
C SER A 242 -5.69 12.77 24.69
N SER A 243 -6.63 11.82 24.71
CA SER A 243 -6.53 10.58 25.49
C SER A 243 -5.50 9.61 24.89
N SER A 244 -5.11 9.81 23.62
CA SER A 244 -4.42 8.81 22.80
C SER A 244 -2.88 8.86 22.81
N ASP A 245 -2.25 9.97 23.21
CA ASP A 245 -0.80 10.10 23.38
C ASP A 245 -0.38 11.01 24.54
N GLY A 246 -1.33 11.58 25.28
CA GLY A 246 -1.07 12.60 26.30
C GLY A 246 -0.49 13.89 25.72
N SER A 247 -0.55 14.10 24.40
CA SER A 247 -0.31 15.38 23.76
C SER A 247 -1.62 16.15 23.71
N GLY A 248 -1.61 17.38 24.21
CA GLY A 248 -2.73 18.30 24.12
C GLY A 248 -2.34 19.50 23.29
N PHE A 249 -3.34 20.26 22.83
CA PHE A 249 -3.11 21.60 22.29
C PHE A 249 -3.89 22.61 23.13
N VAL A 250 -3.46 23.85 23.06
CA VAL A 250 -4.09 24.96 23.77
C VAL A 250 -4.60 25.96 22.75
N VAL A 251 -5.79 26.50 23.01
CA VAL A 251 -6.34 27.62 22.25
C VAL A 251 -6.37 28.86 23.14
N HIS A 252 -5.67 29.90 22.72
CA HIS A 252 -5.73 31.23 23.30
C HIS A 252 -6.67 32.11 22.48
N LEU A 253 -7.61 32.78 23.13
CA LEU A 253 -8.59 33.66 22.49
C LEU A 253 -8.71 34.97 23.28
N ASN A 254 -8.70 36.09 22.57
CA ASN A 254 -8.93 37.40 23.16
C ASN A 254 -10.44 37.65 23.33
N THR A 255 -10.91 37.89 24.56
CA THR A 255 -12.34 38.13 24.86
C THR A 255 -12.66 39.60 25.08
N GLY A 256 -11.67 40.42 25.44
CA GLY A 256 -11.81 41.85 25.75
C GLY A 256 -12.54 42.16 27.07
N GLU A 257 -13.27 41.21 27.64
CA GLU A 257 -14.01 41.31 28.89
C GLU A 257 -14.00 39.97 29.64
N PRO A 258 -14.25 39.95 30.96
CA PRO A 258 -14.31 38.73 31.75
C PRO A 258 -15.52 37.87 31.34
N VAL A 259 -15.28 36.57 31.23
CA VAL A 259 -16.30 35.58 30.89
C VAL A 259 -17.17 35.33 32.13
N ASN A 260 -18.49 35.40 31.99
CA ASN A 260 -19.43 35.17 33.10
C ASN A 260 -19.62 33.66 33.38
N GLU A 261 -20.25 33.31 34.52
CA GLU A 261 -20.44 31.90 34.91
C GLU A 261 -21.21 31.07 33.88
N VAL A 262 -22.18 31.66 33.18
CA VAL A 262 -22.97 30.96 32.16
C VAL A 262 -22.10 30.64 30.95
N GLN A 263 -21.31 31.61 30.47
CA GLN A 263 -20.37 31.42 29.38
C GLN A 263 -19.26 30.43 29.77
N GLN A 264 -18.76 30.46 31.01
CA GLN A 264 -17.76 29.51 31.48
C GLN A 264 -18.28 28.07 31.44
N ARG A 265 -19.51 27.82 31.93
CA ARG A 265 -20.14 26.48 31.84
C ARG A 265 -20.35 26.03 30.40
N LEU A 266 -20.71 26.95 29.49
CA LEU A 266 -20.84 26.65 28.06
C LEU A 266 -19.48 26.29 27.44
N LEU A 267 -18.42 27.00 27.80
CA LEU A 267 -17.05 26.70 27.34
C LEU A 267 -16.56 25.36 27.86
N GLU A 268 -16.82 25.02 29.11
CA GLU A 268 -16.45 23.71 29.69
C GLU A 268 -17.16 22.57 28.94
N PHE A 269 -18.46 22.70 28.68
CA PHE A 269 -19.22 21.72 27.90
C PHE A 269 -18.69 21.61 26.45
N PHE A 270 -18.39 22.74 25.80
CA PHE A 270 -17.78 22.76 24.48
C PHE A 270 -16.42 22.04 24.48
N CYS A 271 -15.53 22.35 25.42
CA CYS A 271 -14.20 21.74 25.51
C CYS A 271 -14.28 20.23 25.69
N SER A 272 -15.18 19.76 26.57
CA SER A 272 -15.39 18.31 26.78
C SER A 272 -15.86 17.60 25.51
N ASN A 273 -16.70 18.26 24.69
CA ASN A 273 -17.19 17.69 23.45
C ASN A 273 -16.10 17.66 22.36
N ILE A 274 -15.35 18.77 22.24
CA ILE A 274 -14.24 18.88 21.28
C ILE A 274 -13.08 17.94 21.60
N ALA A 275 -12.83 17.60 22.87
CA ALA A 275 -11.81 16.63 23.24
C ALA A 275 -12.05 15.25 22.58
N VAL A 276 -13.32 14.81 22.49
CA VAL A 276 -13.68 13.56 21.80
C VAL A 276 -13.46 13.68 20.29
N ALA A 277 -13.82 14.82 19.70
CA ALA A 277 -13.58 15.07 18.29
C ALA A 277 -12.07 15.10 17.95
N LEU A 278 -11.25 15.69 18.82
CA LEU A 278 -9.79 15.70 18.71
C LEU A 278 -9.22 14.28 18.70
N ASP A 279 -9.67 13.41 19.61
CA ASP A 279 -9.23 12.01 19.66
C ASP A 279 -9.56 11.28 18.35
N ASN A 280 -10.74 11.51 17.77
CA ASN A 280 -11.11 10.96 16.47
C ASN A 280 -10.21 11.48 15.34
N VAL A 281 -9.94 12.79 15.28
CA VAL A 281 -9.02 13.38 14.28
C VAL A 281 -7.63 12.76 14.39
N MET A 282 -7.11 12.62 15.60
CA MET A 282 -5.80 12.03 15.87
C MET A 282 -5.75 10.55 15.48
N LEU A 283 -6.81 9.79 15.77
CA LEU A 283 -6.95 8.38 15.37
C LEU A 283 -6.99 8.23 13.84
N VAL A 284 -7.83 9.01 13.16
CA VAL A 284 -7.95 8.98 11.69
C VAL A 284 -6.62 9.34 11.04
N ASN A 285 -5.91 10.35 11.54
CA ASN A 285 -4.60 10.74 11.01
C ASN A 285 -3.54 9.63 11.23
N ARG A 286 -3.52 9.00 12.41
CA ARG A 286 -2.65 7.82 12.64
C ARG A 286 -3.00 6.66 11.70
N LEU A 287 -4.28 6.35 11.54
CA LEU A 287 -4.74 5.30 10.63
C LEU A 287 -4.32 5.60 9.19
N ARG A 288 -4.47 6.85 8.74
CA ARG A 288 -4.00 7.30 7.43
C ARG A 288 -2.49 7.13 7.28
N ASN A 289 -1.71 7.54 8.28
CA ASN A 289 -0.26 7.35 8.26
C ASN A 289 0.14 5.87 8.20
N PHE A 290 -0.53 4.99 8.96
CA PHE A 290 -0.28 3.54 8.87
C PHE A 290 -0.74 2.93 7.55
N ALA A 291 -1.83 3.43 6.98
CA ALA A 291 -2.37 2.93 5.72
C ALA A 291 -1.52 3.33 4.51
N PHE A 292 -0.87 4.50 4.55
CA PHE A 292 -0.22 5.10 3.37
C PHE A 292 1.29 5.34 3.51
N HIS A 293 1.89 5.12 4.68
CA HIS A 293 3.34 5.30 4.89
C HIS A 293 3.99 4.07 5.52
N ASP A 294 5.25 3.84 5.15
CA ASP A 294 6.10 2.81 5.73
C ASP A 294 6.57 3.25 7.13
N PRO A 295 6.38 2.43 8.18
CA PRO A 295 6.69 2.84 9.55
C PRO A 295 8.19 3.05 9.80
N LEU A 296 9.08 2.38 9.04
CA LEU A 296 10.53 2.51 9.18
C LEU A 296 11.03 3.78 8.48
N THR A 297 10.85 3.87 7.16
CA THR A 297 11.41 4.93 6.32
C THR A 297 10.57 6.21 6.30
N LYS A 298 9.32 6.16 6.77
CA LYS A 298 8.31 7.23 6.67
C LYS A 298 7.91 7.64 5.25
N LEU A 299 8.48 6.98 4.24
CA LEU A 299 8.10 7.15 2.84
C LEU A 299 6.68 6.62 2.59
N PRO A 300 5.99 7.11 1.54
CA PRO A 300 4.84 6.45 0.95
C PRO A 300 5.03 4.92 0.87
N ASN A 301 4.02 4.16 1.27
CA ASN A 301 4.03 2.71 1.11
C ASN A 301 3.43 2.29 -0.25
N ARG A 302 3.35 0.98 -0.50
CA ARG A 302 2.76 0.44 -1.74
C ARG A 302 1.34 0.95 -2.01
N ALA A 303 0.50 1.10 -0.98
CA ALA A 303 -0.88 1.56 -1.15
C ALA A 303 -0.95 3.02 -1.63
N HIS A 304 -0.09 3.88 -1.08
CA HIS A 304 -0.02 5.29 -1.49
C HIS A 304 0.56 5.44 -2.90
N ILE A 305 1.63 4.70 -3.23
CA ILE A 305 2.16 4.70 -4.60
C ILE A 305 1.09 4.22 -5.59
N LYS A 306 0.30 3.21 -5.24
CA LYS A 306 -0.83 2.75 -6.06
C LYS A 306 -1.89 3.84 -6.25
N GLU A 307 -2.29 4.51 -5.18
CA GLU A 307 -3.28 5.61 -5.26
C GLU A 307 -2.80 6.74 -6.19
N LEU A 308 -1.53 7.12 -6.08
CA LEU A 308 -0.93 8.13 -6.95
C LEU A 308 -0.83 7.66 -8.41
N LEU A 309 -0.51 6.38 -8.64
CA LEU A 309 -0.49 5.79 -9.97
C LEU A 309 -1.89 5.80 -10.61
N ASP A 310 -2.90 5.34 -9.87
CA ASP A 310 -4.28 5.28 -10.35
C ASP A 310 -4.81 6.69 -10.68
N ALA A 311 -4.47 7.70 -9.86
CA ALA A 311 -4.75 9.10 -10.14
C ALA A 311 -4.01 9.62 -11.38
N THR A 312 -2.72 9.31 -11.52
CA THR A 312 -1.89 9.75 -12.65
C THR A 312 -2.36 9.16 -13.98
N LEU A 313 -2.75 7.88 -13.98
CA LEU A 313 -3.29 7.18 -15.15
C LEU A 313 -4.60 7.79 -15.66
N ALA A 314 -5.32 8.54 -14.81
CA ALA A 314 -6.55 9.23 -15.17
C ALA A 314 -6.31 10.65 -15.76
N CYS A 315 -5.08 11.17 -15.71
CA CYS A 315 -4.72 12.54 -16.11
C CYS A 315 -3.79 12.58 -17.34
N ALA A 316 -3.63 13.76 -17.95
CA ALA A 316 -2.75 13.97 -19.11
C ALA A 316 -1.26 13.80 -18.77
N ASP A 317 -0.88 14.00 -17.51
CA ASP A 317 0.48 13.86 -16.99
C ASP A 317 1.06 12.44 -17.17
N LYS A 318 0.20 11.45 -17.44
CA LYS A 318 0.56 10.08 -17.82
C LYS A 318 1.60 10.02 -18.96
N LEU A 319 1.52 10.93 -19.93
CA LEU A 319 2.37 10.89 -21.13
C LEU A 319 3.85 11.06 -20.83
N GLU A 320 4.19 11.79 -19.76
CA GLU A 320 5.57 12.05 -19.37
C GLU A 320 5.96 11.32 -18.09
N THR A 321 5.15 10.38 -17.59
CA THR A 321 5.40 9.73 -16.30
C THR A 321 5.95 8.32 -16.44
N THR A 322 6.98 8.01 -15.65
CA THR A 322 7.56 6.66 -15.52
C THR A 322 7.52 6.21 -14.06
N LEU A 323 7.22 4.92 -13.86
CA LEU A 323 7.38 4.21 -12.61
C LEU A 323 8.64 3.34 -12.69
N ALA A 324 9.53 3.45 -11.72
CA ALA A 324 10.66 2.56 -11.53
C ALA A 324 10.56 1.82 -10.20
N LEU A 325 10.78 0.51 -10.21
CA LEU A 325 11.01 -0.30 -9.03
C LEU A 325 12.49 -0.58 -8.91
N VAL A 326 13.10 -0.08 -7.84
CA VAL A 326 14.52 -0.21 -7.51
C VAL A 326 14.65 -1.21 -6.39
N ASP A 327 15.27 -2.34 -6.66
CA ASP A 327 15.43 -3.46 -5.71
C ASP A 327 16.89 -3.63 -5.33
N ILE A 328 17.17 -3.69 -4.04
CA ILE A 328 18.53 -3.87 -3.52
C ILE A 328 18.94 -5.34 -3.71
N ASP A 329 19.99 -5.59 -4.50
CA ASP A 329 20.45 -6.95 -4.73
C ASP A 329 21.03 -7.57 -3.46
N HIS A 330 20.81 -8.87 -3.26
CA HIS A 330 21.35 -9.66 -2.15
C HIS A 330 21.02 -9.09 -0.74
N PHE A 331 19.92 -8.34 -0.61
CA PHE A 331 19.51 -7.77 0.68
C PHE A 331 19.21 -8.85 1.74
N ALA A 332 18.57 -9.96 1.35
CA ALA A 332 18.31 -11.08 2.26
C ALA A 332 19.62 -11.69 2.81
N GLU A 333 20.61 -11.94 1.94
CA GLU A 333 21.93 -12.44 2.32
C GLU A 333 22.67 -11.45 3.24
N THR A 334 22.51 -10.15 2.98
CA THR A 334 23.06 -9.09 3.83
C THR A 334 22.43 -9.11 5.23
N ASN A 335 21.11 -9.31 5.32
CA ASN A 335 20.42 -9.46 6.60
C ASN A 335 20.84 -10.72 7.35
N ASP A 336 21.02 -11.83 6.64
CA ASP A 336 21.45 -13.10 7.25
C ASP A 336 22.87 -12.99 7.80
N ALA A 337 23.75 -12.23 7.14
CA ALA A 337 25.14 -12.03 7.55
C ALA A 337 25.31 -10.98 8.66
N LEU A 338 24.58 -9.85 8.60
CA LEU A 338 24.80 -8.66 9.45
C LEU A 338 23.65 -8.38 10.44
N GLY A 339 22.55 -9.12 10.33
CA GLY A 339 21.37 -9.01 11.18
C GLY A 339 20.35 -7.96 10.71
N HIS A 340 19.10 -8.15 11.13
CA HIS A 340 17.97 -7.29 10.71
C HIS A 340 18.12 -5.81 11.10
N GLN A 341 18.74 -5.52 12.25
CA GLN A 341 18.94 -4.12 12.68
C GLN A 341 19.88 -3.37 11.72
N PHE A 342 20.89 -4.05 11.18
CA PHE A 342 21.77 -3.48 10.16
C PHE A 342 21.01 -3.27 8.85
N GLY A 343 20.16 -4.23 8.46
CA GLY A 343 19.24 -4.11 7.33
C GLY A 343 18.32 -2.90 7.42
N ASP A 344 17.75 -2.64 8.59
CA ASP A 344 16.88 -1.47 8.82
C ASP A 344 17.65 -0.16 8.63
N LEU A 345 18.88 -0.07 9.14
CA LEU A 345 19.74 1.10 8.93
C LEU A 345 20.13 1.27 7.46
N LEU A 346 20.39 0.18 6.76
CA LEU A 346 20.68 0.18 5.32
C LEU A 346 19.49 0.72 4.53
N LEU A 347 18.27 0.26 4.82
CA LEU A 347 17.05 0.75 4.20
C LEU A 347 16.82 2.25 4.46
N LEU A 348 17.09 2.71 5.68
CA LEU A 348 17.06 4.14 6.02
C LEU A 348 18.10 4.94 5.23
N GLY A 349 19.31 4.41 5.06
CA GLY A 349 20.37 5.02 4.26
C GLY A 349 20.01 5.14 2.78
N VAL A 350 19.40 4.09 2.21
CA VAL A 350 18.90 4.09 0.83
C VAL A 350 17.76 5.09 0.67
N ALA A 351 16.78 5.10 1.59
CA ALA A 351 15.68 6.06 1.58
C ALA A 351 16.18 7.51 1.61
N ALA A 352 17.10 7.83 2.51
CA ALA A 352 17.67 9.18 2.64
C ALA A 352 18.44 9.60 1.39
N ARG A 353 19.22 8.70 0.80
CA ARG A 353 19.96 8.98 -0.44
C ARG A 353 19.02 9.26 -1.61
N LEU A 354 18.01 8.40 -1.81
CA LEU A 354 17.00 8.58 -2.84
C LEU A 354 16.31 9.94 -2.69
N GLN A 355 15.83 10.29 -1.49
CA GLN A 355 15.19 11.59 -1.23
C GLN A 355 16.13 12.77 -1.52
N SER A 356 17.37 12.72 -1.03
CA SER A 356 18.31 13.84 -1.18
C SER A 356 18.73 14.10 -2.63
N GLN A 357 18.84 13.06 -3.46
CA GLN A 357 19.35 13.17 -4.83
C GLN A 357 18.25 13.38 -5.87
N LEU A 358 17.06 12.83 -5.64
CA LEU A 358 15.92 12.94 -6.56
C LEU A 358 15.03 14.16 -6.25
N GLY A 359 15.05 14.65 -5.01
CA GLY A 359 14.33 15.84 -4.56
C GLY A 359 12.81 15.70 -4.54
N ASP A 360 12.13 16.77 -4.13
CA ASP A 360 10.67 16.77 -3.87
C ASP A 360 9.78 16.69 -5.12
N GLN A 361 10.37 16.66 -6.31
CA GLN A 361 9.63 16.57 -7.57
C GLN A 361 9.30 15.13 -7.99
N LEU A 362 9.91 14.15 -7.34
CA LEU A 362 9.64 12.73 -7.55
C LEU A 362 9.02 12.13 -6.31
N THR A 363 8.02 11.28 -6.51
CA THR A 363 7.42 10.50 -5.44
C THR A 363 8.27 9.25 -5.23
N ILE A 364 8.78 9.09 -4.01
CA ILE A 364 9.59 7.93 -3.62
C ILE A 364 8.82 7.18 -2.54
N GLY A 365 8.67 5.87 -2.69
CA GLY A 365 7.98 5.03 -1.74
C GLY A 365 8.71 3.72 -1.48
N ARG A 366 8.47 3.09 -0.33
CA ARG A 366 8.91 1.70 -0.08
C ARG A 366 7.74 0.78 -0.40
N VAL A 367 7.88 0.01 -1.48
CA VAL A 367 6.78 -0.82 -2.03
C VAL A 367 6.91 -2.30 -1.74
N GLY A 368 8.08 -2.72 -1.22
CA GLY A 368 8.40 -4.08 -0.81
C GLY A 368 9.39 -4.10 0.37
N SER A 369 9.93 -5.28 0.70
CA SER A 369 10.93 -5.45 1.76
C SER A 369 12.20 -4.63 1.49
N ASP A 370 12.70 -4.71 0.28
CA ASP A 370 13.97 -4.21 -0.24
C ASP A 370 13.78 -3.46 -1.56
N THR A 371 12.51 -3.19 -1.92
CA THR A 371 12.12 -2.54 -3.16
C THR A 371 11.54 -1.15 -2.90
N PHE A 372 12.11 -0.15 -3.58
CA PHE A 372 11.65 1.23 -3.59
C PHE A 372 10.97 1.54 -4.92
N GLY A 373 9.82 2.22 -4.86
CA GLY A 373 9.13 2.77 -6.02
C GLY A 373 9.51 4.23 -6.21
N VAL A 374 9.89 4.61 -7.43
CA VAL A 374 10.14 6.01 -7.84
C VAL A 374 9.17 6.34 -8.97
N LEU A 375 8.34 7.35 -8.75
CA LEU A 375 7.30 7.78 -9.69
C LEU A 375 7.46 9.28 -10.00
N GLY A 376 7.43 9.62 -11.29
CA GLY A 376 7.39 11.01 -11.74
C GLY A 376 7.86 11.16 -13.18
N ASN A 377 8.34 12.36 -13.53
CA ASN A 377 8.70 12.69 -14.91
C ASN A 377 9.80 11.74 -15.44
N SER A 378 9.59 11.22 -16.65
CA SER A 378 10.38 10.18 -17.30
C SER A 378 11.81 10.61 -17.61
N GLU A 379 12.09 11.90 -17.77
CA GLU A 379 13.46 12.40 -17.94
C GLU A 379 14.29 12.24 -16.66
N ARG A 380 13.63 12.34 -15.50
CA ARG A 380 14.27 12.23 -14.19
C ARG A 380 14.27 10.81 -13.65
N VAL A 381 13.20 10.07 -13.88
CA VAL A 381 13.11 8.63 -13.56
C VAL A 381 13.76 7.83 -14.69
N ASN A 382 15.05 8.09 -14.91
CA ASN A 382 15.86 7.36 -15.88
C ASN A 382 16.80 6.36 -15.17
N PRO A 383 17.04 5.19 -15.78
CA PRO A 383 17.76 4.09 -15.12
C PRO A 383 19.23 4.41 -14.84
N ALA A 384 19.90 5.19 -15.70
CA ALA A 384 21.30 5.55 -15.50
C ALA A 384 21.48 6.40 -14.24
N ALA A 385 20.64 7.42 -14.04
CA ALA A 385 20.66 8.27 -12.86
C ALA A 385 20.35 7.46 -11.58
N LEU A 386 19.39 6.54 -11.63
CA LEU A 386 19.04 5.71 -10.48
C LEU A 386 20.14 4.72 -10.12
N LEU A 387 20.74 4.03 -11.09
CA LEU A 387 21.85 3.09 -10.85
C LEU A 387 23.09 3.82 -10.31
N GLN A 388 23.36 5.05 -10.76
CA GLN A 388 24.47 5.85 -10.28
C GLN A 388 24.41 6.14 -8.77
N LEU A 389 23.22 6.13 -8.16
CA LEU A 389 23.04 6.32 -6.72
C LEU A 389 23.63 5.16 -5.88
N PHE A 390 23.80 4.00 -6.50
CA PHE A 390 24.36 2.79 -5.89
C PHE A 390 25.84 2.59 -6.21
N GLU A 391 26.44 3.40 -7.08
CA GLU A 391 27.88 3.32 -7.37
C GLU A 391 28.74 3.71 -6.15
N LYS A 392 28.27 4.65 -5.33
CA LYS A 392 28.98 5.07 -4.11
C LYS A 392 28.60 4.17 -2.92
N PRO A 393 29.56 3.77 -2.06
CA PRO A 393 29.25 3.04 -0.84
C PRO A 393 28.26 3.77 0.08
N PHE A 394 27.50 3.02 0.85
CA PHE A 394 26.63 3.51 1.92
C PHE A 394 27.36 3.42 3.25
N SER A 395 27.56 4.55 3.94
CA SER A 395 28.12 4.58 5.29
C SER A 395 27.02 4.24 6.29
N ILE A 396 27.01 3.01 6.78
CA ILE A 396 26.03 2.47 7.75
C ILE A 396 26.78 2.05 9.01
N ASP A 397 26.44 2.65 10.16
CA ASP A 397 27.04 2.34 11.47
C ASP A 397 28.59 2.39 11.48
N GLY A 398 29.17 3.32 10.72
CA GLY A 398 30.63 3.46 10.59
C GLY A 398 31.32 2.50 9.60
N HIS A 399 30.55 1.67 8.89
CA HIS A 399 31.03 0.79 7.83
C HIS A 399 30.60 1.28 6.44
N ASP A 400 31.52 1.24 5.48
CA ASP A 400 31.19 1.50 4.07
C ASP A 400 30.74 0.21 3.40
N VAL A 401 29.46 0.16 2.99
CA VAL A 401 28.85 -0.99 2.32
C VAL A 401 28.61 -0.67 0.85
N GLN A 402 29.23 -1.44 -0.04
CA GLN A 402 28.92 -1.37 -1.47
C GLN A 402 27.64 -2.17 -1.73
N LEU A 403 26.64 -1.53 -2.32
CA LEU A 403 25.39 -2.17 -2.73
C LEU A 403 25.24 -2.09 -4.25
N SER A 404 24.51 -3.03 -4.82
CA SER A 404 23.96 -2.92 -6.17
C SER A 404 22.45 -2.94 -6.12
N ALA A 405 21.82 -2.38 -7.16
CA ALA A 405 20.38 -2.43 -7.32
C ALA A 405 20.03 -2.84 -8.74
N THR A 406 18.93 -3.57 -8.86
CA THR A 406 18.32 -3.93 -10.13
C THR A 406 17.00 -3.18 -10.30
N ILE A 407 16.72 -2.67 -11.51
CA ILE A 407 15.59 -1.76 -11.75
C ILE A 407 14.61 -2.30 -12.79
N GLY A 408 13.31 -2.35 -12.45
CA GLY A 408 12.22 -2.57 -13.40
C GLY A 408 11.47 -1.27 -13.67
N LEU A 409 11.31 -0.88 -14.93
CA LEU A 409 10.67 0.38 -15.31
C LEU A 409 9.42 0.17 -16.15
N VAL A 410 8.45 1.06 -16.01
CA VAL A 410 7.22 1.12 -16.81
C VAL A 410 6.97 2.57 -17.19
N ARG A 411 6.81 2.83 -18.49
CA ARG A 411 6.32 4.12 -18.98
C ARG A 411 4.81 4.11 -18.96
N LEU A 412 4.20 5.11 -18.31
CA LEU A 412 2.75 5.14 -18.21
C LEU A 412 2.08 5.48 -19.55
N CYS A 413 2.80 6.12 -20.49
CA CYS A 413 2.31 6.40 -21.85
C CYS A 413 1.93 5.14 -22.65
N ASP A 414 2.48 3.97 -22.31
CA ASP A 414 2.25 2.71 -23.04
C ASP A 414 0.88 2.06 -22.72
N TYR A 415 0.15 2.65 -21.77
CA TYR A 415 -1.20 2.22 -21.37
C TYR A 415 -2.27 3.08 -22.03
N GLU A 416 -3.32 2.44 -22.53
CA GLU A 416 -4.51 3.14 -23.08
C GLU A 416 -5.65 3.16 -22.06
N ASP A 417 -5.76 2.11 -21.23
CA ASP A 417 -6.84 1.93 -20.25
C ASP A 417 -6.45 2.27 -18.81
N ARG A 418 -7.46 2.42 -17.93
CA ARG A 418 -7.32 2.66 -16.49
C ARG A 418 -7.17 1.37 -15.65
N ASP A 419 -7.51 0.20 -16.20
CA ASP A 419 -7.52 -1.09 -15.49
C ASP A 419 -6.16 -1.82 -15.51
N VAL A 420 -5.07 -1.10 -15.78
CA VAL A 420 -3.74 -1.72 -15.87
C VAL A 420 -2.96 -1.58 -14.58
N ASP A 421 -2.45 -2.70 -14.08
CA ASP A 421 -1.63 -2.76 -12.87
C ASP A 421 -0.16 -2.46 -13.21
N ALA A 422 0.18 -1.18 -13.33
CA ALA A 422 1.53 -0.72 -13.64
C ALA A 422 2.59 -1.17 -12.63
N LEU A 423 2.21 -1.36 -11.35
CA LEU A 423 3.11 -1.92 -10.33
C LEU A 423 3.49 -3.36 -10.66
N LYS A 424 2.51 -4.19 -11.03
CA LYS A 424 2.74 -5.57 -11.45
C LYS A 424 3.61 -5.67 -12.71
N ASP A 425 3.39 -4.79 -13.68
CA ASP A 425 4.19 -4.76 -14.90
C ASP A 425 5.64 -4.32 -14.62
N ALA A 426 5.84 -3.40 -13.68
CA ALA A 426 7.18 -3.02 -13.22
C ALA A 426 7.86 -4.17 -12.44
N ASP A 427 7.11 -4.92 -11.63
CA ASP A 427 7.60 -6.14 -10.97
C ASP A 427 8.03 -7.21 -11.99
N ILE A 428 7.31 -7.33 -13.12
CA ILE A 428 7.67 -8.23 -14.23
C ILE A 428 9.00 -7.78 -14.87
N ALA A 429 9.13 -6.49 -15.18
CA ALA A 429 10.36 -5.94 -15.74
C ALA A 429 11.54 -6.13 -14.79
N LEU A 430 11.33 -5.89 -13.49
CA LEU A 430 12.34 -6.08 -12.45
C LEU A 430 12.81 -7.54 -12.37
N LYS A 431 11.88 -8.51 -12.39
CA LYS A 431 12.24 -9.94 -12.41
C LYS A 431 13.05 -10.31 -13.65
N ARG A 432 12.70 -9.76 -14.82
CA ARG A 432 13.46 -10.00 -16.06
C ARG A 432 14.86 -9.40 -15.97
N ALA A 433 14.99 -8.21 -15.39
CA ALA A 433 16.28 -7.59 -15.13
C ALA A 433 17.14 -8.46 -14.20
N LYS A 434 16.59 -8.97 -13.10
CA LYS A 434 17.32 -9.87 -12.18
C LYS A 434 17.85 -11.14 -12.86
N LEU A 435 17.13 -11.67 -13.85
CA LEU A 435 17.51 -12.88 -14.58
C LEU A 435 18.53 -12.62 -15.70
N GLN A 436 18.39 -11.53 -16.45
CA GLN A 436 19.19 -11.28 -17.65
C GLN A 436 20.36 -10.32 -17.42
N GLN A 437 20.20 -9.35 -16.52
CA GLN A 437 21.15 -8.28 -16.29
C GLN A 437 21.03 -7.75 -14.86
N ARG A 438 21.50 -8.54 -13.89
CA ARG A 438 21.57 -8.10 -12.49
C ARG A 438 22.48 -6.87 -12.35
N ALA A 439 22.19 -6.00 -11.37
CA ALA A 439 22.76 -4.65 -11.29
C ALA A 439 22.48 -3.79 -12.56
N GLY A 440 21.41 -4.11 -13.28
CA GLY A 440 20.99 -3.44 -14.51
C GLY A 440 19.52 -3.04 -14.47
N HIS A 441 18.93 -2.83 -15.65
CA HIS A 441 17.55 -2.40 -15.73
C HIS A 441 16.82 -2.97 -16.95
N PHE A 442 15.49 -3.10 -16.86
CA PHE A 442 14.63 -3.38 -18.01
C PHE A 442 13.39 -2.49 -17.98
N TYR A 443 12.98 -2.03 -19.16
CA TYR A 443 11.63 -1.49 -19.36
C TYR A 443 10.66 -2.62 -19.65
N PHE A 444 9.49 -2.56 -19.04
CA PHE A 444 8.38 -3.43 -19.39
C PHE A 444 8.02 -3.25 -20.87
N SER A 445 7.83 -4.37 -21.55
CA SER A 445 7.17 -4.41 -22.86
C SER A 445 6.00 -5.38 -22.79
N ARG A 446 4.95 -5.15 -23.58
CA ARG A 446 3.77 -6.05 -23.62
C ARG A 446 4.15 -7.50 -23.94
N SER A 447 5.21 -7.72 -24.72
CA SER A 447 5.76 -9.05 -24.99
C SER A 447 6.21 -9.78 -23.71
N MET A 448 6.83 -9.08 -22.74
CA MET A 448 7.22 -9.69 -21.45
C MET A 448 6.00 -10.19 -20.66
N GLY A 449 4.90 -9.44 -20.67
CA GLY A 449 3.66 -9.84 -20.00
C GLY A 449 3.00 -11.05 -20.66
N VAL A 450 3.10 -11.19 -21.99
CA VAL A 450 2.61 -12.37 -22.74
C VAL A 450 3.48 -13.58 -22.47
N ASP A 451 4.81 -13.43 -22.49
CA ASP A 451 5.79 -14.51 -22.24
C ASP A 451 5.54 -15.21 -20.90
N ILE A 452 5.25 -14.45 -19.83
CA ILE A 452 5.01 -15.02 -18.50
C ILE A 452 3.70 -15.80 -18.44
N ARG A 453 2.62 -15.28 -19.06
CA ARG A 453 1.34 -15.99 -19.09
C ARG A 453 1.42 -17.29 -19.89
N GLU A 454 2.10 -17.25 -21.04
CA GLU A 454 2.38 -18.44 -21.84
C GLU A 454 3.23 -19.45 -21.07
N ARG A 455 4.27 -19.01 -20.34
CA ARG A 455 5.07 -19.90 -19.49
C ARG A 455 4.25 -20.59 -18.41
N VAL A 456 3.39 -19.87 -17.68
CA VAL A 456 2.52 -20.46 -16.66
C VAL A 456 1.54 -21.46 -17.28
N ARG A 457 0.92 -21.10 -18.40
CA ARG A 457 0.02 -21.99 -19.15
C ARG A 457 0.74 -23.27 -19.59
N MET A 458 1.94 -23.13 -20.16
CA MET A 458 2.75 -24.25 -20.61
C MET A 458 3.23 -25.13 -19.45
N MET A 459 3.55 -24.54 -18.29
CA MET A 459 3.92 -25.29 -17.08
C MET A 459 2.77 -26.17 -16.60
N HIS A 460 1.54 -25.63 -16.54
CA HIS A 460 0.36 -26.42 -16.22
C HIS A 460 0.12 -27.52 -17.25
N ALA A 461 0.18 -27.18 -18.54
CA ALA A 461 0.00 -28.15 -19.62
C ALA A 461 1.05 -29.28 -19.57
N LEU A 462 2.32 -28.95 -19.30
CA LEU A 462 3.42 -29.93 -19.22
C LEU A 462 3.21 -30.90 -18.05
N ARG A 463 2.81 -30.40 -16.87
CA ARG A 463 2.50 -31.25 -15.72
C ARG A 463 1.36 -32.21 -16.02
N THR A 464 0.26 -31.72 -16.58
CA THR A 464 -0.87 -32.56 -16.99
C THR A 464 -0.47 -33.58 -18.05
N ALA A 465 0.34 -33.19 -19.02
CA ALA A 465 0.84 -34.07 -20.08
C ALA A 465 1.73 -35.20 -19.52
N PHE A 466 2.57 -34.90 -18.53
CA PHE A 466 3.41 -35.90 -17.87
C PHE A 466 2.57 -36.94 -17.11
N GLU A 467 1.56 -36.49 -16.36
CA GLU A 467 0.61 -37.37 -15.68
C GLU A 467 -0.23 -38.20 -16.68
N ALA A 468 -0.58 -37.62 -17.82
CA ALA A 468 -1.39 -38.24 -18.87
C ALA A 468 -0.60 -39.14 -19.85
N LYS A 469 0.73 -39.29 -19.68
CA LYS A 469 1.62 -40.04 -20.57
C LYS A 469 1.62 -39.54 -22.03
N GLU A 470 1.49 -38.23 -22.22
CA GLU A 470 1.58 -37.55 -23.53
C GLU A 470 3.04 -37.26 -23.95
N LEU A 471 3.99 -37.52 -23.05
CA LEU A 471 5.42 -37.48 -23.34
C LEU A 471 5.93 -38.88 -23.68
N PHE A 472 6.83 -38.95 -24.65
CA PHE A 472 7.46 -40.18 -25.12
C PHE A 472 8.91 -39.94 -25.51
N VAL A 473 9.72 -40.99 -25.48
CA VAL A 473 11.13 -40.94 -25.89
C VAL A 473 11.25 -41.46 -27.33
N VAL A 474 11.98 -40.73 -28.14
CA VAL A 474 12.45 -41.18 -29.46
C VAL A 474 13.96 -41.32 -29.44
N TYR A 475 14.50 -42.12 -30.35
CA TYR A 475 15.90 -42.46 -30.39
C TYR A 475 16.49 -42.05 -31.73
N GLN A 476 17.62 -41.34 -31.72
CA GLN A 476 18.35 -41.00 -32.93
C GLN A 476 19.66 -41.80 -33.01
N PRO A 477 19.87 -42.63 -34.06
CA PRO A 477 21.08 -43.42 -34.19
C PRO A 477 22.37 -42.61 -34.31
N GLN A 478 23.42 -43.07 -33.63
CA GLN A 478 24.81 -42.62 -33.73
C GLN A 478 25.60 -43.63 -34.57
N ILE A 479 26.36 -43.13 -35.54
CA ILE A 479 27.00 -43.92 -36.58
C ILE A 479 28.52 -43.80 -36.47
N ASP A 480 29.22 -44.93 -36.52
CA ASP A 480 30.65 -44.95 -36.77
C ASP A 480 30.89 -44.56 -38.24
N LEU A 481 31.58 -43.45 -38.44
CA LEU A 481 31.69 -42.83 -39.76
C LEU A 481 32.51 -43.68 -40.75
N ALA A 482 33.48 -44.45 -40.24
CA ALA A 482 34.37 -45.28 -41.06
C ALA A 482 33.66 -46.54 -41.56
N THR A 483 32.91 -47.21 -40.69
CA THR A 483 32.22 -48.46 -40.98
C THR A 483 30.77 -48.27 -41.42
N ARG A 484 30.22 -47.06 -41.24
CA ARG A 484 28.80 -46.70 -41.43
C ARG A 484 27.86 -47.53 -40.56
N ARG A 485 28.36 -48.12 -39.47
CA ARG A 485 27.57 -48.98 -38.58
C ARG A 485 26.95 -48.18 -37.45
N PRO A 486 25.72 -48.52 -37.02
CA PRO A 486 25.15 -47.94 -35.82
C PRO A 486 25.85 -48.48 -34.57
N ILE A 487 26.31 -47.58 -33.72
CA ILE A 487 27.04 -47.90 -32.47
C ILE A 487 26.28 -47.47 -31.21
N GLY A 488 25.27 -46.64 -31.37
CA GLY A 488 24.44 -46.18 -30.26
C GLY A 488 23.26 -45.35 -30.74
N ALA A 489 22.50 -44.81 -29.81
CA ALA A 489 21.45 -43.84 -30.08
C ALA A 489 21.29 -42.83 -28.94
N GLU A 490 20.93 -41.60 -29.30
CA GLU A 490 20.56 -40.58 -28.34
C GLU A 490 19.06 -40.65 -28.02
N ALA A 491 18.73 -40.69 -26.73
CA ALA A 491 17.37 -40.66 -26.22
C ALA A 491 16.87 -39.20 -26.12
N LEU A 492 15.83 -38.91 -26.89
CA LEU A 492 15.31 -37.57 -27.11
C LEU A 492 13.86 -37.48 -26.65
N LEU A 493 13.60 -36.59 -25.70
CA LEU A 493 12.25 -36.38 -25.18
C LEU A 493 11.37 -35.66 -26.20
N ARG A 494 10.14 -36.14 -26.38
CA ARG A 494 9.12 -35.54 -27.26
C ARG A 494 7.81 -35.39 -26.52
N TRP A 495 7.11 -34.32 -26.84
CA TRP A 495 5.77 -34.05 -26.32
C TRP A 495 4.79 -33.86 -27.48
N LYS A 496 3.72 -34.67 -27.45
CA LYS A 496 2.60 -34.58 -28.37
C LYS A 496 1.32 -34.47 -27.57
N THR A 497 0.62 -33.35 -27.71
CA THR A 497 -0.65 -33.09 -27.01
C THR A 497 -1.77 -34.02 -27.49
N ALA A 498 -2.84 -34.14 -26.71
CA ALA A 498 -4.00 -34.99 -27.04
C ALA A 498 -4.64 -34.74 -28.42
N ASP A 499 -4.62 -33.50 -28.92
CA ASP A 499 -5.10 -33.10 -30.25
C ASP A 499 -4.11 -33.47 -31.38
N GLY A 500 -2.93 -33.99 -31.04
CA GLY A 500 -1.91 -34.47 -31.96
C GLY A 500 -0.83 -33.45 -32.31
N THR A 501 -0.84 -32.27 -31.69
CA THR A 501 0.14 -31.20 -31.93
C THR A 501 1.49 -31.53 -31.27
N PHE A 502 2.59 -31.36 -32.00
CA PHE A 502 3.95 -31.54 -31.46
C PHE A 502 4.48 -30.24 -30.85
N ILE A 503 4.97 -30.33 -29.61
CA ILE A 503 5.59 -29.21 -28.92
C ILE A 503 7.11 -29.40 -28.93
N SER A 504 7.83 -28.39 -29.44
CA SER A 504 9.30 -28.43 -29.54
C SER A 504 9.96 -28.53 -28.15
N PRO A 505 10.98 -29.39 -27.96
CA PRO A 505 11.83 -29.41 -26.77
C PRO A 505 12.34 -28.03 -26.35
N ASP A 506 12.76 -27.20 -27.30
CA ASP A 506 13.24 -25.84 -27.05
C ASP A 506 12.21 -24.94 -26.34
N ARG A 507 10.92 -25.29 -26.43
CA ARG A 507 9.84 -24.55 -25.76
C ARG A 507 9.55 -25.06 -24.36
N PHE A 508 9.55 -26.38 -24.14
CA PHE A 508 9.07 -26.97 -22.88
C PHE A 508 10.20 -27.37 -21.93
N ILE A 509 11.40 -27.70 -22.40
CA ILE A 509 12.54 -28.07 -21.54
C ILE A 509 12.94 -26.91 -20.61
N PRO A 510 13.09 -25.65 -21.10
CA PRO A 510 13.42 -24.52 -20.20
C PRO A 510 12.34 -24.27 -19.12
N ILE A 511 11.08 -24.62 -19.42
CA ILE A 511 9.96 -24.50 -18.49
C ILE A 511 9.97 -25.64 -17.48
N ALA A 512 10.33 -26.85 -17.92
CA ALA A 512 10.55 -28.00 -17.04
C ALA A 512 11.69 -27.73 -16.04
N GLU A 513 12.79 -27.13 -16.50
CA GLU A 513 13.91 -26.73 -15.66
C GLU A 513 13.49 -25.68 -14.63
N TYR A 514 12.85 -24.60 -15.09
CA TYR A 514 12.37 -23.52 -14.21
C TYR A 514 11.38 -24.01 -13.15
N SER A 515 10.51 -24.97 -13.50
CA SER A 515 9.50 -25.52 -12.58
C SER A 515 9.99 -26.68 -11.72
N GLY A 516 11.19 -27.21 -11.97
CA GLY A 516 11.71 -28.43 -11.34
C GLY A 516 11.11 -29.74 -11.88
N LEU A 517 10.12 -29.70 -12.79
CA LEU A 517 9.54 -30.89 -13.42
C LEU A 517 10.59 -31.71 -14.21
N ILE A 518 11.67 -31.07 -14.66
CA ILE A 518 12.76 -31.74 -15.37
C ILE A 518 13.41 -32.86 -14.54
N ILE A 519 13.34 -32.79 -13.20
CA ILE A 519 13.91 -33.82 -12.32
C ILE A 519 13.13 -35.14 -12.46
N GLU A 520 11.80 -35.08 -12.33
CA GLU A 520 10.93 -36.26 -12.46
C GLU A 520 10.90 -36.79 -13.90
N MET A 521 10.82 -35.87 -14.88
CA MET A 521 10.85 -36.23 -16.30
C MET A 521 12.18 -36.87 -16.67
N GLY A 522 13.28 -36.34 -16.18
CA GLY A 522 14.62 -36.85 -16.43
C GLY A 522 14.88 -38.22 -15.81
N GLU A 523 14.40 -38.47 -14.58
CA GLU A 523 14.41 -39.82 -14.00
C GLU A 523 13.65 -40.81 -14.90
N TRP A 524 12.46 -40.41 -15.37
CA TRP A 524 11.66 -41.25 -16.24
C TRP A 524 12.38 -41.54 -17.58
N VAL A 525 12.93 -40.52 -18.25
CA VAL A 525 13.71 -40.69 -19.50
C VAL A 525 14.89 -41.64 -19.29
N LEU A 526 15.65 -41.46 -18.20
CA LEU A 526 16.78 -42.32 -17.88
C LEU A 526 16.35 -43.79 -17.70
N ARG A 527 15.26 -44.03 -16.97
CA ARG A 527 14.74 -45.38 -16.76
C ARG A 527 14.26 -46.03 -18.06
N GLU A 528 13.59 -45.27 -18.92
CA GLU A 528 13.18 -45.77 -20.25
C GLU A 528 14.40 -46.09 -21.12
N ALA A 529 15.41 -45.22 -21.16
CA ALA A 529 16.66 -45.47 -21.86
C ALA A 529 17.36 -46.75 -21.36
N CYS A 530 17.41 -46.96 -20.04
CA CYS A 530 18.02 -48.16 -19.46
C CYS A 530 17.23 -49.45 -19.82
N LYS A 531 15.89 -49.40 -19.78
CA LYS A 531 15.06 -50.54 -20.20
C LYS A 531 15.26 -50.88 -21.66
N GLU A 532 15.31 -49.85 -22.52
CA GLU A 532 15.47 -50.07 -23.96
C GLU A 532 16.86 -50.58 -24.32
N LEU A 533 17.90 -50.15 -23.61
CA LEU A 533 19.23 -50.74 -23.74
C LEU A 533 19.20 -52.26 -23.44
N VAL A 534 18.58 -52.67 -22.33
CA VAL A 534 18.47 -54.09 -21.97
C VAL A 534 17.68 -54.87 -23.03
N ARG A 535 16.61 -54.27 -23.57
CA ARG A 535 15.83 -54.87 -24.66
C ARG A 535 16.68 -55.08 -25.92
N LEU A 536 17.48 -54.08 -26.29
CA LEU A 536 18.37 -54.15 -27.45
C LEU A 536 19.48 -55.19 -27.26
N GLN A 537 20.04 -55.32 -26.06
CA GLN A 537 21.02 -56.37 -25.73
C GLN A 537 20.42 -57.78 -25.91
N GLN A 538 19.17 -58.00 -25.47
CA GLN A 538 18.47 -59.27 -25.70
C GLN A 538 18.25 -59.59 -27.20
N LEU A 539 18.27 -58.57 -28.07
CA LEU A 539 18.17 -58.71 -29.52
C LEU A 539 19.54 -58.88 -30.21
N GLY A 540 20.63 -58.97 -29.45
CA GLY A 540 21.99 -59.20 -29.96
C GLY A 540 22.82 -57.93 -30.18
N PHE A 541 22.34 -56.77 -29.72
CA PHE A 541 23.06 -55.49 -29.81
C PHE A 541 23.90 -55.20 -28.56
N ASP A 542 24.76 -56.14 -28.17
CA ASP A 542 25.50 -56.10 -26.89
C ASP A 542 26.45 -54.89 -26.75
N ASP A 543 26.95 -54.38 -27.88
CA ASP A 543 27.88 -53.25 -27.92
C ASP A 543 27.21 -51.87 -28.02
N PHE A 544 25.89 -51.83 -28.17
CA PHE A 544 25.13 -50.60 -28.43
C PHE A 544 25.08 -49.70 -27.19
N LYS A 545 25.25 -48.39 -27.38
CA LYS A 545 25.14 -47.40 -26.31
C LYS A 545 23.88 -46.55 -26.42
N ILE A 546 23.31 -46.13 -25.29
CA ILE A 546 22.25 -45.12 -25.26
C ILE A 546 22.73 -43.88 -24.50
N SER A 547 22.64 -42.73 -25.18
CA SER A 547 22.98 -41.43 -24.62
C SER A 547 21.73 -40.73 -24.07
N VAL A 548 21.82 -40.09 -22.90
CA VAL A 548 20.72 -39.41 -22.22
C VAL A 548 21.15 -38.00 -21.82
N ASN A 549 20.40 -37.00 -22.26
CA ASN A 549 20.61 -35.60 -21.90
C ASN A 549 20.27 -35.32 -20.43
N VAL A 550 21.14 -34.60 -19.74
CA VAL A 550 20.99 -34.22 -18.34
C VAL A 550 21.07 -32.70 -18.19
N SER A 551 19.97 -32.09 -17.73
CA SER A 551 19.94 -30.65 -17.43
C SER A 551 20.81 -30.27 -16.23
N GLN A 552 21.18 -29.00 -16.14
CA GLN A 552 21.92 -28.45 -14.99
C GLN A 552 21.15 -28.63 -13.67
N VAL A 553 19.82 -28.46 -13.73
CA VAL A 553 18.93 -28.59 -12.56
C VAL A 553 18.90 -30.03 -12.06
N GLN A 554 18.84 -31.02 -12.95
CA GLN A 554 18.96 -32.43 -12.57
C GLN A 554 20.33 -32.73 -11.97
N PHE A 555 21.41 -32.29 -12.63
CA PHE A 555 22.77 -32.59 -12.19
C PHE A 555 23.05 -32.07 -10.78
N ARG A 556 22.56 -30.87 -10.44
CA ARG A 556 22.70 -30.27 -9.11
C ARG A 556 21.77 -30.84 -8.05
N HIS A 557 20.79 -31.65 -8.44
CA HIS A 557 19.83 -32.18 -7.49
C HIS A 557 20.54 -33.18 -6.55
N PRO A 558 20.42 -33.03 -5.21
CA PRO A 558 21.18 -33.84 -4.25
C PRO A 558 21.00 -35.35 -4.40
N ARG A 559 19.87 -35.79 -4.96
CA ARG A 559 19.55 -37.23 -5.16
C ARG A 559 19.87 -37.75 -6.56
N PHE A 560 20.48 -36.95 -7.43
CA PHE A 560 20.72 -37.36 -8.82
C PHE A 560 21.54 -38.64 -8.93
N LEU A 561 22.62 -38.76 -8.16
CA LEU A 561 23.46 -39.95 -8.14
C LEU A 561 22.72 -41.20 -7.62
N ASP A 562 21.82 -41.03 -6.65
CA ASP A 562 21.01 -42.13 -6.12
C ASP A 562 19.97 -42.57 -7.16
N THR A 563 19.31 -41.62 -7.84
CA THR A 563 18.43 -41.90 -8.99
C THR A 563 19.21 -42.60 -10.11
N LEU A 564 20.44 -42.12 -10.37
CA LEU A 564 21.58 -42.78 -11.00
C LEU A 564 21.56 -44.30 -10.87
N ARG A 565 22.01 -44.68 -9.67
CA ARG A 565 22.25 -46.05 -9.26
C ARG A 565 20.96 -46.86 -9.26
N ALA A 566 19.85 -46.28 -8.78
CA ALA A 566 18.56 -46.95 -8.75
C ALA A 566 18.07 -47.32 -10.16
N ALA A 567 18.16 -46.41 -11.14
CA ALA A 567 17.73 -46.70 -12.51
C ALA A 567 18.55 -47.83 -13.15
N LEU A 568 19.88 -47.83 -12.96
CA LEU A 568 20.77 -48.90 -13.45
C LEU A 568 20.48 -50.24 -12.75
N GLN A 569 20.31 -50.24 -11.43
CA GLN A 569 20.03 -51.44 -10.64
C GLN A 569 18.66 -52.03 -10.95
N ASP A 570 17.61 -51.21 -11.02
CA ASP A 570 16.23 -51.66 -11.24
C ASP A 570 16.03 -52.27 -12.63
N THR A 571 16.79 -51.80 -13.62
CA THR A 571 16.68 -52.26 -15.02
C THR A 571 17.69 -53.36 -15.35
N GLY A 572 18.82 -53.43 -14.65
CA GLY A 572 19.93 -54.31 -14.98
C GLY A 572 20.78 -53.83 -16.18
N ALA A 573 20.62 -52.57 -16.58
CA ALA A 573 21.40 -51.98 -17.67
C ALA A 573 22.89 -51.95 -17.34
N SER A 574 23.72 -52.34 -18.31
CA SER A 574 25.18 -52.23 -18.17
C SER A 574 25.59 -50.75 -18.13
N PRO A 575 26.22 -50.25 -17.04
CA PRO A 575 26.57 -48.84 -16.92
C PRO A 575 27.47 -48.36 -18.06
N ALA A 576 28.41 -49.20 -18.54
CA ALA A 576 29.33 -48.87 -19.63
C ALA A 576 28.65 -48.59 -20.98
N ARG A 577 27.36 -48.92 -21.10
CA ARG A 577 26.53 -48.69 -22.29
C ARG A 577 25.53 -47.54 -22.13
N ILE A 578 25.53 -46.88 -20.97
CA ILE A 578 24.80 -45.63 -20.76
C ILE A 578 25.79 -44.48 -20.82
N GLU A 579 25.44 -43.46 -21.60
CA GLU A 579 26.20 -42.21 -21.70
C GLU A 579 25.33 -41.05 -21.22
N LEU A 580 25.88 -40.21 -20.35
CA LEU A 580 25.21 -39.00 -19.88
C LEU A 580 25.76 -37.80 -20.64
N GLU A 581 24.88 -37.04 -21.27
CA GLU A 581 25.23 -35.84 -22.02
C GLU A 581 24.94 -34.61 -21.14
N ILE A 582 25.97 -33.79 -20.94
CA ILE A 582 25.89 -32.56 -20.14
C ILE A 582 26.35 -31.37 -20.99
N THR A 583 25.68 -30.24 -20.86
CA THR A 583 26.06 -29.03 -21.61
C THR A 583 27.34 -28.40 -21.05
N GLU A 584 28.05 -27.66 -21.90
CA GLU A 584 29.27 -26.92 -21.54
C GLU A 584 29.07 -26.01 -20.30
N SER A 585 27.92 -25.36 -20.18
CA SER A 585 27.60 -24.44 -19.06
C SER A 585 27.55 -25.14 -17.69
N ILE A 586 27.16 -26.41 -17.65
CA ILE A 586 27.15 -27.21 -16.41
C ILE A 586 28.58 -27.40 -15.90
N ALA A 587 29.55 -27.49 -16.81
CA ALA A 587 30.94 -27.75 -16.50
C ALA A 587 31.69 -26.57 -15.85
N MET A 588 31.11 -25.36 -15.85
CA MET A 588 31.82 -24.11 -15.52
C MET A 588 31.41 -23.48 -14.18
N ASP A 589 30.41 -24.03 -13.48
CA ASP A 589 29.69 -23.33 -12.41
C ASP A 589 29.88 -24.05 -11.04
N ASP A 590 30.72 -23.48 -10.18
CA ASP A 590 31.33 -24.02 -8.94
C ASP A 590 32.14 -25.35 -9.11
N PRO A 591 33.41 -25.25 -9.56
CA PRO A 591 34.14 -26.39 -10.08
C PRO A 591 34.42 -27.51 -9.06
N ASN A 592 34.63 -27.20 -7.78
CA ASN A 592 35.08 -28.21 -6.82
C ASN A 592 33.99 -29.23 -6.48
N VAL A 593 32.77 -28.77 -6.20
CA VAL A 593 31.63 -29.66 -5.90
C VAL A 593 31.21 -30.46 -7.14
N LEU A 594 31.33 -29.84 -8.33
CA LEU A 594 31.01 -30.49 -9.60
C LEU A 594 31.96 -31.67 -9.89
N PHE A 595 33.27 -31.51 -9.66
CA PHE A 595 34.25 -32.55 -9.92
C PHE A 595 34.03 -33.80 -9.07
N ASP A 596 33.74 -33.62 -7.78
CA ASP A 596 33.47 -34.75 -6.87
C ASP A 596 32.25 -35.55 -7.29
N LEU A 597 31.20 -34.88 -7.78
CA LEU A 597 30.00 -35.54 -8.28
C LEU A 597 30.26 -36.26 -9.62
N LEU A 598 30.99 -35.64 -10.55
CA LEU A 598 31.37 -36.29 -11.81
C LEU A 598 32.20 -37.55 -11.57
N GLU A 599 33.17 -37.51 -10.64
CA GLU A 599 33.96 -38.68 -10.29
C GLU A 599 33.08 -39.82 -9.74
N GLN A 600 32.17 -39.50 -8.81
CA GLN A 600 31.20 -40.47 -8.29
C GLN A 600 30.25 -41.03 -9.35
N ILE A 601 29.87 -40.23 -10.34
CA ILE A 601 29.07 -40.70 -11.48
C ILE A 601 29.91 -41.66 -12.32
N LYS A 602 31.17 -41.34 -12.65
CA LYS A 602 32.04 -42.23 -13.42
C LYS A 602 32.34 -43.54 -12.67
N GLU A 603 32.42 -43.52 -11.34
CA GLU A 603 32.55 -44.73 -10.52
C GLU A 603 31.38 -45.71 -10.68
N THR A 604 30.19 -45.24 -11.11
CA THR A 604 29.08 -46.13 -11.46
C THR A 604 29.34 -46.93 -12.73
N GLY A 605 30.31 -46.51 -13.55
CA GLY A 605 30.69 -47.13 -14.82
C GLY A 605 30.06 -46.50 -16.05
N VAL A 606 29.27 -45.44 -15.91
CA VAL A 606 28.70 -44.70 -17.05
C VAL A 606 29.74 -43.79 -17.72
N THR A 607 29.53 -43.53 -19.00
CA THR A 607 30.35 -42.57 -19.77
C THR A 607 29.73 -41.17 -19.77
N ILE A 608 30.57 -40.14 -19.89
CA ILE A 608 30.14 -38.74 -19.89
C ILE A 608 30.53 -38.09 -21.22
N ALA A 609 29.56 -37.47 -21.87
CA ALA A 609 29.76 -36.65 -23.06
C ALA A 609 29.46 -35.18 -22.75
N ILE A 610 30.25 -34.29 -23.35
CA ILE A 610 30.01 -32.84 -23.28
C ILE A 610 29.30 -32.40 -24.56
N ASP A 611 28.11 -31.84 -24.38
CA ASP A 611 27.25 -31.36 -25.44
C ASP A 611 27.40 -29.87 -25.73
N ASP A 612 26.96 -29.45 -26.93
CA ASP A 612 26.99 -28.07 -27.43
C ASP A 612 28.38 -27.38 -27.38
N PHE A 613 29.45 -28.17 -27.48
CA PHE A 613 30.81 -27.66 -27.28
C PHE A 613 31.21 -26.63 -28.35
N GLY A 614 31.64 -25.44 -27.91
CA GLY A 614 32.09 -24.35 -28.78
C GLY A 614 31.09 -23.19 -28.89
N THR A 615 29.91 -23.30 -28.27
CA THR A 615 28.93 -22.21 -28.17
C THR A 615 29.17 -21.30 -26.95
N GLY A 616 30.04 -21.71 -26.01
CA GLY A 616 30.40 -20.97 -24.79
C GLY A 616 31.90 -20.65 -24.63
N PHE A 617 32.26 -19.96 -23.54
CA PHE A 617 33.64 -19.61 -23.18
C PHE A 617 34.26 -20.67 -22.25
N SER A 618 34.54 -21.87 -22.76
CA SER A 618 35.32 -22.86 -22.00
C SER A 618 36.76 -22.42 -21.78
N SER A 619 37.20 -22.37 -20.52
CA SER A 619 38.63 -22.42 -20.24
C SER A 619 39.11 -23.87 -20.38
N LEU A 620 39.98 -24.12 -21.37
CA LEU A 620 40.57 -25.44 -21.69
C LEU A 620 41.13 -26.18 -20.47
N SER A 621 41.55 -25.44 -19.43
CA SER A 621 42.04 -26.02 -18.18
C SER A 621 40.97 -26.77 -17.38
N TYR A 622 39.70 -26.36 -17.47
CA TYR A 622 38.59 -27.08 -16.84
C TYR A 622 38.24 -28.35 -17.61
N LEU A 623 38.22 -28.28 -18.94
CA LEU A 623 37.92 -29.43 -19.79
C LEU A 623 38.83 -30.63 -19.51
N GLN A 624 40.12 -30.37 -19.30
CA GLN A 624 41.10 -31.41 -18.96
C GLN A 624 40.83 -32.05 -17.58
N ARG A 625 40.23 -31.31 -16.65
CA ARG A 625 39.90 -31.80 -15.29
C ARG A 625 38.60 -32.60 -15.22
N LEU A 626 37.64 -32.33 -16.13
CA LEU A 626 36.34 -33.02 -16.16
C LEU A 626 36.45 -34.52 -16.48
N ARG A 627 37.57 -34.96 -17.09
CA ARG A 627 37.79 -36.35 -17.54
C ARG A 627 36.61 -36.91 -18.33
N ALA A 628 35.95 -36.09 -19.17
CA ALA A 628 34.88 -36.56 -20.05
C ALA A 628 35.40 -37.59 -21.06
N ASP A 629 34.51 -38.43 -21.59
CA ASP A 629 34.86 -39.51 -22.53
C ASP A 629 34.62 -39.10 -23.99
N LYS A 630 33.66 -38.19 -24.23
CA LYS A 630 33.24 -37.78 -25.56
C LYS A 630 32.95 -36.27 -25.64
N LEU A 631 33.28 -35.66 -26.78
CA LEU A 631 32.87 -34.29 -27.14
C LEU A 631 31.88 -34.33 -28.31
N LYS A 632 30.77 -33.59 -28.19
CA LYS A 632 29.77 -33.43 -29.24
C LYS A 632 29.96 -32.07 -29.92
N ILE A 633 30.02 -32.07 -31.26
CA ILE A 633 30.12 -30.85 -32.07
C ILE A 633 28.72 -30.44 -32.47
N ASP A 634 28.31 -29.23 -32.06
CA ASP A 634 26.99 -28.68 -32.40
C ASP A 634 26.78 -28.58 -33.93
N ARG A 635 25.52 -28.76 -34.34
CA ARG A 635 25.08 -28.72 -35.73
C ARG A 635 25.46 -27.42 -36.45
N ALA A 636 25.53 -26.28 -35.76
CA ALA A 636 25.88 -25.00 -36.37
C ALA A 636 27.29 -25.04 -36.97
N PHE A 637 28.25 -25.65 -36.26
CA PHE A 637 29.63 -25.78 -36.74
C PHE A 637 29.78 -26.85 -37.82
N VAL A 638 28.95 -27.89 -37.81
CA VAL A 638 28.90 -28.90 -38.88
C VAL A 638 28.36 -28.29 -40.18
N ALA A 639 27.35 -27.43 -40.10
CA ALA A 639 26.80 -26.73 -41.27
C ALA A 639 27.83 -25.78 -41.94
N GLU A 640 28.75 -25.21 -41.17
CA GLU A 640 29.80 -24.29 -41.68
C GLU A 640 30.98 -25.01 -42.37
N ILE A 641 31.12 -26.32 -42.19
CA ILE A 641 32.30 -27.09 -42.61
C ILE A 641 32.49 -27.16 -44.12
N THR A 642 31.41 -26.99 -44.89
CA THR A 642 31.40 -27.04 -46.35
C THR A 642 31.62 -25.66 -47.01
N ASN A 643 31.48 -24.56 -46.26
CA ASN A 643 31.52 -23.19 -46.79
C ASN A 643 32.79 -22.40 -46.44
N SER A 644 33.67 -22.95 -45.58
CA SER A 644 34.87 -22.28 -45.08
C SER A 644 36.04 -22.36 -46.09
N SER A 645 36.14 -21.36 -46.95
CA SER A 645 37.25 -21.17 -47.91
C SER A 645 38.46 -20.42 -47.31
N ARG A 646 38.43 -20.06 -46.02
CA ARG A 646 39.49 -19.31 -45.33
C ARG A 646 39.67 -19.80 -43.87
N GLY A 647 40.75 -20.54 -43.59
CA GLY A 647 41.16 -20.89 -42.22
C GLY A 647 40.27 -21.95 -41.54
N GLY A 648 40.88 -22.79 -40.69
CA GLY A 648 40.27 -24.02 -40.15
C GLY A 648 38.92 -23.80 -39.48
N SER A 649 37.97 -24.70 -39.76
CA SER A 649 36.63 -24.70 -39.17
C SER A 649 36.67 -24.97 -37.66
N ILE A 650 35.71 -24.43 -36.89
CA ILE A 650 35.58 -24.75 -35.45
C ILE A 650 35.47 -26.27 -35.25
N ALA A 651 34.74 -26.97 -36.12
CA ALA A 651 34.66 -28.43 -36.12
C ALA A 651 36.05 -29.12 -36.19
N GLU A 652 36.97 -28.63 -37.03
CA GLU A 652 38.35 -29.15 -37.12
C GLU A 652 39.12 -28.93 -35.80
N MET A 653 38.95 -27.77 -35.17
CA MET A 653 39.57 -27.46 -33.88
C MET A 653 39.07 -28.40 -32.78
N VAL A 654 37.76 -28.65 -32.72
CA VAL A 654 37.15 -29.56 -31.73
C VAL A 654 37.60 -31.00 -31.96
N ILE A 655 37.67 -31.47 -33.21
CA ILE A 655 38.19 -32.81 -33.54
C ILE A 655 39.63 -32.97 -33.06
N GLN A 656 40.48 -31.96 -33.33
CA GLN A 656 41.87 -32.00 -32.89
C GLN A 656 42.01 -31.93 -31.37
N LEU A 657 41.16 -31.14 -30.70
CA LEU A 657 41.13 -31.03 -29.25
C LEU A 657 40.75 -32.38 -28.60
N GLY A 658 39.70 -33.04 -29.09
CA GLY A 658 39.29 -34.35 -28.60
C GLY A 658 40.43 -35.36 -28.69
N ARG A 659 41.14 -35.41 -29.83
CA ARG A 659 42.34 -36.24 -29.99
C ARG A 659 43.43 -35.92 -28.96
N ASN A 660 43.74 -34.65 -28.77
CA ASN A 660 44.79 -34.22 -27.84
C ASN A 660 44.46 -34.56 -26.38
N LEU A 661 43.17 -34.57 -26.02
CA LEU A 661 42.68 -34.89 -24.68
C LEU A 661 42.33 -36.39 -24.49
N GLY A 662 42.47 -37.21 -25.53
CA GLY A 662 42.11 -38.63 -25.47
C GLY A 662 40.60 -38.89 -25.41
N MET A 663 39.79 -37.92 -25.85
CA MET A 663 38.33 -38.00 -25.90
C MET A 663 37.86 -38.44 -27.29
N SER A 664 36.77 -39.21 -27.36
CA SER A 664 36.08 -39.47 -28.63
C SER A 664 35.33 -38.22 -29.09
N VAL A 665 35.04 -38.09 -30.38
CA VAL A 665 34.33 -36.93 -30.93
C VAL A 665 33.17 -37.39 -31.80
N ILE A 666 31.99 -36.79 -31.60
CA ILE A 666 30.81 -37.01 -32.43
C ILE A 666 30.36 -35.68 -33.05
N ALA A 667 30.07 -35.69 -34.34
CA ALA A 667 29.52 -34.53 -35.05
C ALA A 667 28.01 -34.67 -35.22
N GLU A 668 27.26 -33.65 -34.79
CA GLU A 668 25.80 -33.64 -34.86
C GLU A 668 25.25 -32.89 -36.08
N GLY A 669 24.01 -33.19 -36.46
CA GLY A 669 23.35 -32.48 -37.55
C GLY A 669 23.95 -32.73 -38.93
N VAL A 670 24.54 -33.91 -39.17
CA VAL A 670 25.01 -34.30 -40.50
C VAL A 670 23.80 -34.59 -41.40
N GLU A 671 23.59 -33.76 -42.42
CA GLU A 671 22.43 -33.82 -43.33
C GLU A 671 22.77 -34.37 -44.72
N ASP A 672 24.03 -34.25 -45.17
CA ASP A 672 24.45 -34.68 -46.50
C ASP A 672 25.81 -35.40 -46.55
N GLU A 673 26.07 -36.11 -47.66
CA GLU A 673 27.30 -36.88 -47.88
C GLU A 673 28.56 -36.00 -48.00
N HIS A 674 28.44 -34.73 -48.38
CA HIS A 674 29.59 -33.82 -48.46
C HIS A 674 30.09 -33.46 -47.05
N GLN A 675 29.18 -33.17 -46.11
CA GLN A 675 29.49 -32.97 -44.71
C GLN A 675 30.15 -34.21 -44.10
N ALA A 676 29.56 -35.40 -44.34
CA ALA A 676 30.10 -36.68 -43.87
C ALA A 676 31.53 -36.94 -44.43
N GLY A 677 31.75 -36.71 -45.72
CA GLY A 677 33.06 -36.85 -46.35
C GLY A 677 34.11 -35.88 -45.79
N LYS A 678 33.71 -34.63 -45.51
CA LYS A 678 34.61 -33.64 -44.90
C LYS A 678 34.97 -34.03 -43.47
N LEU A 679 34.00 -34.42 -42.65
CA LEU A 679 34.23 -34.91 -41.28
C LEU A 679 35.14 -36.15 -41.26
N ALA A 680 34.96 -37.08 -42.21
CA ALA A 680 35.83 -38.24 -42.37
C ALA A 680 37.27 -37.84 -42.73
N SER A 681 37.45 -36.85 -43.60
CA SER A 681 38.79 -36.34 -43.97
C SER A 681 39.52 -35.66 -42.81
N LEU A 682 38.77 -35.02 -41.90
CA LEU A 682 39.28 -34.47 -40.65
C LEU A 682 39.49 -35.57 -39.58
N GLY A 683 38.98 -36.77 -39.84
CA GLY A 683 39.02 -37.97 -39.02
C GLY A 683 38.17 -37.87 -37.74
N CYS A 684 36.96 -37.32 -37.89
CA CYS A 684 35.90 -37.48 -36.91
C CYS A 684 35.46 -38.95 -36.87
N PRO A 685 35.45 -39.61 -35.69
CA PRO A 685 35.12 -41.04 -35.62
C PRO A 685 33.60 -41.29 -35.70
N LEU A 686 32.79 -40.44 -35.08
CA LEU A 686 31.35 -40.67 -34.92
C LEU A 686 30.53 -39.53 -35.53
N THR A 687 29.34 -39.85 -36.01
CA THR A 687 28.40 -38.87 -36.56
C THR A 687 26.95 -39.20 -36.23
N GLN A 688 26.13 -38.16 -36.11
CA GLN A 688 24.68 -38.25 -35.93
C GLN A 688 24.01 -37.20 -36.82
N GLY A 689 22.90 -37.56 -37.46
CA GLY A 689 22.16 -36.60 -38.28
C GLY A 689 21.18 -37.23 -39.26
N TYR A 690 20.43 -36.36 -39.95
CA TYR A 690 19.34 -36.75 -40.84
C TYR A 690 19.80 -37.43 -42.13
N LEU A 691 21.09 -37.34 -42.47
CA LEU A 691 21.68 -38.16 -43.54
C LEU A 691 21.41 -39.65 -43.32
N PHE A 692 21.51 -40.11 -42.07
CA PHE A 692 21.38 -41.52 -41.72
C PHE A 692 19.96 -41.86 -41.28
N ALA A 693 19.46 -41.13 -40.30
CA ALA A 693 18.15 -41.38 -39.72
C ALA A 693 17.64 -40.16 -38.94
N LYS A 694 16.33 -39.92 -39.05
CA LYS A 694 15.62 -39.02 -38.13
C LYS A 694 15.35 -39.73 -36.80
N PRO A 695 15.15 -38.99 -35.69
CA PRO A 695 14.72 -39.57 -34.43
C PRO A 695 13.44 -40.40 -34.61
N MET A 696 13.43 -41.62 -34.08
CA MET A 696 12.35 -42.58 -34.32
C MET A 696 11.91 -43.27 -33.02
N THR A 697 10.70 -43.81 -33.01
CA THR A 697 10.23 -44.62 -31.88
C THR A 697 11.08 -45.87 -31.73
N VAL A 698 11.06 -46.46 -30.54
CA VAL A 698 11.91 -47.62 -30.25
C VAL A 698 11.62 -48.83 -31.15
N ASP A 699 10.38 -49.04 -31.55
CA ASP A 699 10.02 -50.13 -32.48
C ASP A 699 10.62 -49.89 -33.87
N HIS A 700 10.55 -48.65 -34.37
CA HIS A 700 11.20 -48.27 -35.61
C HIS A 700 12.73 -48.33 -35.52
N LEU A 701 13.31 -48.02 -34.35
CA LEU A 701 14.75 -48.17 -34.11
C LEU A 701 15.16 -49.63 -34.27
N THR A 702 14.45 -50.56 -33.64
CA THR A 702 14.75 -51.99 -33.75
C THR A 702 14.64 -52.50 -35.18
N GLU A 703 13.60 -52.11 -35.91
CA GLU A 703 13.47 -52.46 -37.33
C GLU A 703 14.60 -51.88 -38.17
N TRP A 704 14.96 -50.61 -37.93
CA TRP A 704 16.03 -49.92 -38.63
C TRP A 704 17.39 -50.57 -38.33
N LEU A 705 17.66 -50.92 -37.07
CA LEU A 705 18.88 -51.64 -36.66
C LEU A 705 18.96 -53.01 -37.33
N THR A 706 17.86 -53.78 -37.36
CA THR A 706 17.84 -55.11 -37.98
C THR A 706 18.15 -55.05 -39.48
N ARG A 707 17.69 -54.01 -40.20
CA ARG A 707 17.96 -53.82 -41.63
C ARG A 707 19.37 -53.32 -41.92
N ASN A 708 19.99 -52.62 -40.97
CA ASN A 708 21.32 -52.00 -41.12
C ASN A 708 22.41 -52.71 -40.31
N SER A 709 22.10 -53.86 -39.71
CA SER A 709 23.08 -54.76 -39.09
C SER A 709 23.71 -55.64 -40.15
N PRO A 710 25.05 -55.84 -40.13
CA PRO A 710 25.67 -56.82 -41.00
C PRO A 710 25.22 -58.23 -40.60
N ALA A 711 25.03 -59.09 -41.61
CA ALA A 711 24.88 -60.53 -41.45
C ALA A 711 26.11 -61.19 -40.80
#